data_AF-A0A164ZT72-F1
#
_entry.id   AF-A0A164ZT72-F1
#
_cell.length_a   1.000
_cell.length_b   1.000
_cell.length_c   1.000
_cell.angle_alpha   90.00
_cell.angle_beta   90.00
_cell.angle_gamma   90.00
#
_symmetry.space_group_name_H-M   'P 1'
#
loop_
_entity.id
_entity.type
_entity.pdbx_description
1 polymer ?
#
loop_
_entity_poly.entity_id
_entity_poly.type
_entity_poly.pdbx_seq_one_letter_code
_entity_poly.pdbx_strand_id
1 'polypeptide(L)'
;MTKAATFLLRVPVFKDPDDYYFDYYILLQTDFISHAKAFPSTCTCSADVPKTIDKIPSSCEDLQTVGNTRSGLCSIMGSNQAETVYCDFTKGISDPAFQKWIGYQDVKSKPVYFHVQYTEGSADTAVPIRFENAVFNTGNGMTIETGEFKAPVKETYFFSFASILVFIADGRPLALLNIYKNDIPVAVSGLSQGESPSSSGYPITIQSTLELLPSDTVWVQMDNMVDGKLEGGATTFTGWHLQENITISLSEAVPSFTTRPDPHAAVDWEIAIGTKLRKNRTRKRPLLESRLGDETILKVIIVLFHHLSVSVMKHSFVALFSVLTCIVYGQLPGNWNPDVFGYRPYFALPSAPSAKQTNLFHFRPDAQGAIDEQPQTRNLVLAARMSLLELSFTKLAKELRTKLSDADKKIADLNSKLAQTTEVSSATATELDNLKQDYADFKTDTTDRISALEQASTCTCSADDTAGIGRIPGSCADLKEIGYTKSGLFSVMGSKQVETVYCDFTKEADDPDLQKLIGYEDVKSKPTYFYLQRTVKSEQKDVPIPFETEVVNSGDIDKTSGVFTAPVKGTYFFSFSGLAQIPETSAFDSYLAALLFRNGDVVARSQLNEVNAVANINYLSPVTVQATLALEQGDTVWMQIDFRNGEYLFDDNDFRATHFNGWLLEEEIAASLGLL
;
A
#
# COMPACT_ATOMS: atom_id res chain seq x y z
N MET A 1 -35.29 51.20 -40.50
CA MET A 1 -34.76 51.36 -41.87
C MET A 1 -33.33 50.82 -41.95
N THR A 2 -33.13 49.60 -42.47
CA THR A 2 -31.93 49.26 -43.28
C THR A 2 -32.24 48.04 -44.14
N LYS A 3 -31.48 47.82 -45.22
CA LYS A 3 -31.83 46.91 -46.33
C LYS A 3 -31.44 45.46 -46.04
N ALA A 4 -32.29 44.51 -46.42
CA ALA A 4 -31.89 43.11 -46.58
C ALA A 4 -31.04 42.94 -47.86
N ALA A 5 -30.08 42.02 -47.84
CA ALA A 5 -29.25 41.65 -48.99
C ALA A 5 -29.46 40.16 -49.31
N THR A 6 -29.81 39.86 -50.56
CA THR A 6 -30.06 38.50 -51.03
C THR A 6 -28.79 37.88 -51.61
N PHE A 7 -28.39 36.71 -51.11
CA PHE A 7 -27.33 35.89 -51.70
C PHE A 7 -27.92 34.67 -52.40
N LEU A 8 -27.53 34.45 -53.65
CA LEU A 8 -27.84 33.24 -54.43
C LEU A 8 -26.58 32.37 -54.53
N LEU A 9 -26.67 31.13 -54.04
CA LEU A 9 -25.62 30.11 -54.18
C LEU A 9 -26.04 29.07 -55.21
N ARG A 10 -25.15 28.79 -56.18
CA ARG A 10 -25.40 27.90 -57.32
C ARG A 10 -24.49 26.68 -57.22
N VAL A 11 -25.07 25.48 -57.21
CA VAL A 11 -24.33 24.20 -57.14
C VAL A 11 -24.22 23.59 -58.55
N PRO A 12 -23.03 23.17 -59.02
CA PRO A 12 -22.86 22.53 -60.32
C PRO A 12 -22.96 20.99 -60.23
N VAL A 13 -23.56 20.36 -61.24
CA VAL A 13 -23.61 18.89 -61.41
C VAL A 13 -23.07 18.53 -62.80
N PHE A 14 -22.36 17.40 -62.91
CA PHE A 14 -21.75 16.90 -64.15
C PHE A 14 -22.71 16.01 -64.98
N LYS A 15 -22.41 15.89 -66.28
CA LYS A 15 -23.26 15.34 -67.36
C LYS A 15 -23.52 13.81 -67.32
N ASP A 16 -24.71 13.41 -67.74
CA ASP A 16 -24.94 12.83 -69.09
C ASP A 16 -26.36 13.16 -69.61
N PRO A 17 -26.65 13.10 -70.93
CA PRO A 17 -27.89 13.63 -71.51
C PRO A 17 -28.92 12.54 -71.84
N ASP A 18 -30.05 12.54 -71.13
CA ASP A 18 -31.41 12.22 -71.63
C ASP A 18 -32.38 12.07 -70.44
N ASP A 19 -32.63 13.14 -69.68
CA ASP A 19 -33.99 13.50 -69.22
C ASP A 19 -34.06 14.88 -68.52
N TYR A 20 -35.30 15.39 -68.38
CA TYR A 20 -35.61 16.76 -67.95
C TYR A 20 -35.29 17.06 -66.48
N TYR A 21 -34.70 18.24 -66.22
CA TYR A 21 -34.61 18.84 -64.88
C TYR A 21 -35.23 20.26 -64.85
N PHE A 22 -36.07 20.51 -63.84
CA PHE A 22 -36.66 21.83 -63.53
C PHE A 22 -35.80 22.57 -62.50
N ASP A 23 -35.56 23.87 -62.71
CA ASP A 23 -34.94 24.75 -61.71
C ASP A 23 -35.90 25.00 -60.53
N TYR A 24 -35.52 24.57 -59.33
CA TYR A 24 -36.21 24.94 -58.08
C TYR A 24 -35.51 26.10 -57.38
N TYR A 25 -36.20 27.24 -57.26
CA TYR A 25 -35.80 28.37 -56.42
C TYR A 25 -36.54 28.29 -55.08
N ILE A 26 -35.82 28.10 -53.97
CA ILE A 26 -36.40 28.14 -52.63
C ILE A 26 -36.31 29.57 -52.08
N LEU A 27 -37.46 30.20 -51.87
CA LEU A 27 -37.61 31.43 -51.10
C LEU A 27 -37.78 31.09 -49.62
N LEU A 28 -36.80 31.43 -48.79
CA LEU A 28 -36.95 31.42 -47.33
C LEU A 28 -37.43 32.79 -46.87
N GLN A 29 -38.71 32.85 -46.48
CA GLN A 29 -39.31 34.00 -45.81
C GLN A 29 -39.52 33.63 -44.34
N THR A 30 -38.90 34.39 -43.44
CA THR A 30 -39.01 34.20 -41.99
C THR A 30 -40.21 34.97 -41.46
N ASP A 31 -41.11 34.29 -40.75
CA ASP A 31 -42.17 34.92 -39.96
C ASP A 31 -42.41 34.19 -38.62
N PHE A 32 -43.08 34.89 -37.71
CA PHE A 32 -42.94 34.71 -36.26
C PHE A 32 -43.69 33.52 -35.61
N ILE A 33 -43.06 33.05 -34.53
CA ILE A 33 -43.57 32.34 -33.35
C ILE A 33 -45.11 32.26 -33.21
N SER A 34 -45.64 31.04 -33.16
CA SER A 34 -46.75 30.69 -32.25
C SER A 34 -46.57 29.27 -31.70
N HIS A 35 -46.63 29.10 -30.38
CA HIS A 35 -46.50 27.81 -29.71
C HIS A 35 -47.87 27.14 -29.55
N ALA A 36 -48.06 25.98 -30.18
CA ALA A 36 -49.17 25.07 -29.90
C ALA A 36 -48.71 23.62 -30.07
N LYS A 37 -47.96 23.09 -29.09
CA LYS A 37 -47.71 21.65 -28.97
C LYS A 37 -48.80 21.04 -28.09
N ALA A 38 -49.68 20.24 -28.70
CA ALA A 38 -50.61 19.40 -27.96
C ALA A 38 -49.83 18.29 -27.23
N PHE A 39 -50.03 18.16 -25.93
CA PHE A 39 -49.59 17.01 -25.14
C PHE A 39 -50.69 15.94 -25.13
N PRO A 40 -50.41 14.67 -25.44
CA PRO A 40 -51.36 13.58 -25.24
C PRO A 40 -51.45 13.26 -23.74
N SER A 41 -52.60 13.56 -23.13
CA SER A 41 -52.87 13.36 -21.70
C SER A 41 -53.31 11.93 -21.38
N THR A 42 -52.38 10.97 -21.41
CA THR A 42 -52.58 9.63 -20.84
C THR A 42 -51.29 9.14 -20.17
N CYS A 43 -51.14 9.36 -18.85
CA CYS A 43 -50.15 8.65 -18.05
C CYS A 43 -50.57 7.18 -17.92
N THR A 44 -49.94 6.30 -18.70
CA THR A 44 -49.96 4.86 -18.44
C THR A 44 -48.79 4.51 -17.53
N CYS A 45 -49.10 4.01 -16.33
CA CYS A 45 -48.09 3.49 -15.41
C CYS A 45 -47.48 2.21 -16.02
N SER A 46 -46.36 2.34 -16.72
CA SER A 46 -45.43 1.21 -16.79
C SER A 46 -44.82 1.08 -15.42
N ALA A 47 -44.78 -0.14 -14.86
CA ALA A 47 -43.72 -0.42 -13.91
C ALA A 47 -42.40 -0.13 -14.63
N ASP A 48 -41.50 0.64 -14.02
CA ASP A 48 -40.17 0.80 -14.59
C ASP A 48 -39.56 -0.60 -14.69
N VAL A 49 -39.28 -1.03 -15.92
CA VAL A 49 -38.64 -2.32 -16.15
C VAL A 49 -37.27 -2.23 -15.48
N PRO A 50 -36.94 -3.13 -14.53
CA PRO A 50 -35.67 -3.11 -13.84
C PRO A 50 -34.54 -3.02 -14.86
N LYS A 51 -33.70 -1.98 -14.76
CA LYS A 51 -32.61 -1.80 -15.71
C LYS A 51 -31.57 -2.85 -15.37
N THR A 52 -31.22 -3.69 -16.35
CA THR A 52 -30.10 -4.61 -16.21
C THR A 52 -28.83 -3.83 -16.00
N ILE A 53 -28.18 -4.06 -14.87
CA ILE A 53 -26.84 -3.60 -14.58
C ILE A 53 -25.90 -4.77 -14.91
N ASP A 54 -24.96 -4.57 -15.85
CA ASP A 54 -24.00 -5.60 -16.28
C ASP A 54 -22.82 -5.78 -15.28
N LYS A 55 -23.03 -5.44 -14.00
CA LYS A 55 -22.08 -5.62 -12.88
C LYS A 55 -22.85 -6.06 -11.63
N ILE A 56 -22.16 -6.66 -10.67
CA ILE A 56 -22.70 -6.89 -9.33
C ILE A 56 -23.03 -5.51 -8.69
N PRO A 57 -24.18 -5.32 -8.03
CA PRO A 57 -24.51 -4.07 -7.34
C PRO A 57 -23.44 -3.68 -6.31
N SER A 58 -23.03 -2.42 -6.35
CA SER A 58 -21.98 -1.81 -5.51
C SER A 58 -22.51 -0.71 -4.59
N SER A 59 -23.83 -0.49 -4.58
CA SER A 59 -24.52 0.49 -3.72
C SER A 59 -26.01 0.17 -3.59
N CYS A 60 -26.68 0.84 -2.64
CA CYS A 60 -28.14 0.84 -2.55
C CYS A 60 -28.80 1.47 -3.79
N GLU A 61 -28.13 2.41 -4.48
CA GLU A 61 -28.63 2.99 -5.75
C GLU A 61 -28.60 1.97 -6.91
N ASP A 62 -27.53 1.16 -7.02
CA ASP A 62 -27.49 0.03 -7.95
C ASP A 62 -28.61 -0.97 -7.62
N LEU A 63 -28.80 -1.30 -6.33
CA LEU A 63 -29.87 -2.19 -5.87
C LEU A 63 -31.27 -1.64 -6.20
N GLN A 64 -31.50 -0.34 -6.01
CA GLN A 64 -32.76 0.32 -6.36
C GLN A 64 -33.03 0.28 -7.87
N THR A 65 -31.97 0.48 -8.68
CA THR A 65 -32.03 0.45 -10.15
C THR A 65 -32.38 -0.93 -10.71
N VAL A 66 -31.97 -2.02 -10.04
CA VAL A 66 -32.41 -3.40 -10.36
C VAL A 66 -33.75 -3.80 -9.70
N GLY A 67 -34.46 -2.84 -9.07
CA GLY A 67 -35.83 -3.01 -8.60
C GLY A 67 -36.01 -3.27 -7.10
N ASN A 68 -34.97 -3.14 -6.26
CA ASN A 68 -35.14 -3.20 -4.80
C ASN A 68 -35.87 -1.94 -4.30
N THR A 69 -36.91 -2.14 -3.48
CA THR A 69 -37.83 -1.09 -3.03
C THR A 69 -38.19 -1.18 -1.55
N ARG A 70 -37.67 -2.17 -0.82
CA ARG A 70 -37.94 -2.40 0.61
C ARG A 70 -36.64 -2.20 1.40
N SER A 71 -36.68 -1.31 2.40
CA SER A 71 -35.52 -0.98 3.24
C SER A 71 -35.05 -2.21 4.02
N GLY A 72 -33.75 -2.40 4.22
CA GLY A 72 -33.23 -3.61 4.87
C GLY A 72 -31.71 -3.74 4.80
N LEU A 73 -31.19 -4.81 5.40
CA LEU A 73 -29.79 -5.21 5.22
C LEU A 73 -29.62 -5.88 3.86
N CYS A 74 -28.59 -5.46 3.13
CA CYS A 74 -28.26 -5.93 1.78
C CYS A 74 -26.75 -6.15 1.66
N SER A 75 -26.36 -7.19 0.93
CA SER A 75 -24.97 -7.39 0.50
C SER A 75 -24.71 -6.61 -0.80
N ILE A 76 -23.58 -5.91 -0.87
CA ILE A 76 -23.07 -5.24 -2.07
C ILE A 76 -21.62 -5.66 -2.34
N MET A 77 -21.18 -5.47 -3.58
CA MET A 77 -19.76 -5.62 -3.93
C MET A 77 -19.01 -4.34 -3.56
N GLY A 78 -18.20 -4.42 -2.50
CA GLY A 78 -17.25 -3.38 -2.12
C GLY A 78 -16.05 -3.30 -3.06
N SER A 79 -15.04 -2.51 -2.69
CA SER A 79 -13.84 -2.32 -3.53
C SER A 79 -13.04 -3.60 -3.73
N ASN A 80 -12.97 -4.45 -2.69
CA ASN A 80 -12.16 -5.67 -2.65
C ASN A 80 -12.90 -6.87 -2.03
N GLN A 81 -13.97 -6.62 -1.26
CA GLN A 81 -14.65 -7.60 -0.40
C GLN A 81 -16.17 -7.38 -0.49
N ALA A 82 -16.96 -8.41 -0.16
CA ALA A 82 -18.40 -8.24 0.03
C ALA A 82 -18.64 -7.36 1.27
N GLU A 83 -19.57 -6.42 1.15
CA GLU A 83 -19.89 -5.47 2.21
C GLU A 83 -21.38 -5.54 2.53
N THR A 84 -21.72 -5.57 3.82
CA THR A 84 -23.09 -5.47 4.29
C THR A 84 -23.43 -3.99 4.48
N VAL A 85 -24.54 -3.56 3.92
CA VAL A 85 -25.09 -2.20 4.05
C VAL A 85 -26.56 -2.26 4.45
N TYR A 86 -27.01 -1.26 5.21
CA TYR A 86 -28.43 -1.00 5.40
C TYR A 86 -28.88 0.03 4.36
N CYS A 87 -29.83 -0.35 3.51
CA CYS A 87 -30.47 0.53 2.55
C CYS A 87 -31.79 1.04 3.10
N ASP A 88 -32.00 2.36 3.12
CA ASP A 88 -33.28 2.99 3.46
C ASP A 88 -33.93 3.65 2.24
N PHE A 89 -34.72 2.87 1.50
CA PHE A 89 -35.45 3.35 0.32
C PHE A 89 -36.65 4.27 0.67
N THR A 90 -36.88 4.58 1.95
CA THR A 90 -37.76 5.71 2.34
C THR A 90 -37.08 7.07 2.14
N LYS A 91 -35.76 7.08 1.95
CA LYS A 91 -34.95 8.29 1.73
C LYS A 91 -34.65 8.51 0.25
N GLY A 92 -34.40 9.77 -0.10
CA GLY A 92 -33.81 10.10 -1.40
C GLY A 92 -32.33 9.73 -1.44
N ILE A 93 -31.81 9.39 -2.63
CA ILE A 93 -30.42 8.95 -2.87
C ILE A 93 -29.37 9.94 -2.30
N SER A 94 -29.69 11.22 -2.20
CA SER A 94 -28.83 12.28 -1.65
C SER A 94 -28.84 12.41 -0.12
N ASP A 95 -29.70 11.67 0.58
CA ASP A 95 -29.73 11.64 2.05
C ASP A 95 -28.61 10.73 2.58
N PRO A 96 -27.74 11.19 3.51
CA PRO A 96 -26.72 10.33 4.13
C PRO A 96 -27.27 9.08 4.84
N ALA A 97 -28.56 9.05 5.20
CA ALA A 97 -29.23 7.89 5.77
C ALA A 97 -29.74 6.86 4.73
N PHE A 98 -29.70 7.18 3.44
CA PHE A 98 -30.13 6.27 2.35
C PHE A 98 -29.31 4.97 2.30
N GLN A 99 -28.01 5.05 2.60
CA GLN A 99 -27.11 3.91 2.70
C GLN A 99 -26.22 4.06 3.95
N LYS A 100 -26.46 3.22 4.97
CA LYS A 100 -25.55 3.07 6.12
C LYS A 100 -24.67 1.84 5.93
N TRP A 101 -23.36 2.04 5.93
CA TRP A 101 -22.40 0.93 5.91
C TRP A 101 -22.40 0.18 7.25
N ILE A 102 -22.32 -1.15 7.21
CA ILE A 102 -22.36 -2.03 8.40
C ILE A 102 -20.98 -2.66 8.63
N GLY A 103 -20.42 -3.34 7.63
CA GLY A 103 -19.11 -3.98 7.73
C GLY A 103 -18.73 -4.81 6.51
N TYR A 104 -17.50 -5.31 6.50
CA TYR A 104 -17.04 -6.33 5.56
C TYR A 104 -17.57 -7.70 5.99
N GLN A 105 -18.04 -8.50 5.03
CA GLN A 105 -18.50 -9.86 5.27
C GLN A 105 -17.34 -10.83 4.99
N ASP A 106 -16.99 -11.72 5.93
CA ASP A 106 -15.96 -12.76 5.74
C ASP A 106 -16.49 -13.91 4.86
N VAL A 107 -16.74 -13.61 3.58
CA VAL A 107 -17.21 -14.58 2.59
C VAL A 107 -16.04 -15.39 2.07
N LYS A 108 -16.02 -16.69 2.41
CA LYS A 108 -15.02 -17.66 1.95
C LYS A 108 -15.59 -18.44 0.76
N SER A 109 -15.16 -18.08 -0.45
CA SER A 109 -15.61 -18.65 -1.73
C SER A 109 -15.34 -20.16 -1.82
N LYS A 110 -14.22 -20.60 -1.23
CA LYS A 110 -13.92 -22.01 -0.95
C LYS A 110 -13.23 -22.11 0.42
N PRO A 111 -13.67 -22.98 1.34
CA PRO A 111 -12.93 -23.23 2.56
C PRO A 111 -11.55 -23.84 2.26
N VAL A 112 -10.50 -23.25 2.85
CA VAL A 112 -9.13 -23.78 2.78
C VAL A 112 -8.62 -24.02 4.20
N TYR A 113 -8.53 -25.29 4.59
CA TYR A 113 -8.00 -25.69 5.89
C TYR A 113 -7.54 -27.15 5.87
N PHE A 114 -6.47 -27.45 6.59
CA PHE A 114 -5.94 -28.81 6.73
C PHE A 114 -5.47 -29.09 8.16
N HIS A 115 -5.53 -30.37 8.54
CA HIS A 115 -4.86 -30.92 9.71
C HIS A 115 -4.30 -32.28 9.31
N VAL A 116 -2.98 -32.35 9.26
CA VAL A 116 -2.24 -33.56 8.92
C VAL A 116 -1.46 -34.06 10.13
N GLN A 117 -1.31 -35.37 10.19
CA GLN A 117 -0.68 -36.08 11.30
C GLN A 117 0.43 -36.97 10.75
N TYR A 118 1.52 -36.97 11.49
CA TYR A 118 2.70 -37.77 11.24
C TYR A 118 2.69 -38.98 12.15
N THR A 119 2.95 -40.17 11.62
CA THR A 119 2.58 -41.45 12.22
C THR A 119 3.72 -42.48 12.27
N GLU A 120 4.75 -42.37 11.42
CA GLU A 120 5.93 -43.24 11.45
C GLU A 120 7.18 -42.50 11.96
N GLY A 121 7.83 -42.98 13.03
CA GLY A 121 8.76 -42.18 13.84
C GLY A 121 10.22 -42.04 13.38
N SER A 122 10.49 -41.47 12.20
CA SER A 122 11.82 -40.91 11.85
C SER A 122 11.72 -39.78 10.84
N ALA A 123 11.93 -38.53 11.29
CA ALA A 123 11.88 -37.36 10.41
C ALA A 123 13.27 -37.14 9.83
N ASP A 124 13.38 -37.19 8.50
CA ASP A 124 14.62 -36.84 7.81
C ASP A 124 14.94 -35.35 8.05
N THR A 125 16.21 -35.04 8.32
CA THR A 125 16.68 -33.66 8.48
C THR A 125 16.94 -32.99 7.12
N ALA A 126 16.79 -31.68 7.05
CA ALA A 126 17.01 -30.84 5.87
C ALA A 126 16.10 -31.17 4.66
N VAL A 127 14.92 -31.75 4.92
CA VAL A 127 13.85 -31.95 3.95
C VAL A 127 12.48 -31.64 4.59
N PRO A 128 11.44 -31.31 3.80
CA PRO A 128 10.09 -31.16 4.32
C PRO A 128 9.59 -32.39 5.09
N ILE A 129 8.96 -32.17 6.24
CA ILE A 129 8.28 -33.22 7.01
C ILE A 129 7.07 -33.69 6.21
N ARG A 130 7.08 -34.96 5.82
CA ARG A 130 5.95 -35.62 5.13
C ARG A 130 4.95 -36.13 6.16
N PHE A 131 3.71 -36.34 5.74
CA PHE A 131 2.63 -36.80 6.62
C PHE A 131 1.91 -37.97 5.95
N GLU A 132 1.55 -38.99 6.72
CA GLU A 132 0.87 -40.18 6.18
C GLU A 132 -0.65 -40.11 6.36
N ASN A 133 -1.14 -39.24 7.25
CA ASN A 133 -2.56 -39.09 7.55
C ASN A 133 -3.04 -37.64 7.39
N ALA A 134 -4.02 -37.41 6.51
CA ALA A 134 -4.79 -36.18 6.46
C ALA A 134 -6.14 -36.40 7.17
N VAL A 135 -6.29 -35.87 8.39
CA VAL A 135 -7.56 -35.93 9.13
C VAL A 135 -8.62 -35.09 8.39
N PHE A 136 -8.18 -33.94 7.85
CA PHE A 136 -8.91 -33.19 6.85
C PHE A 136 -7.92 -32.34 6.01
N ASN A 137 -8.29 -32.06 4.76
CA ASN A 137 -7.50 -31.27 3.81
C ASN A 137 -8.45 -30.59 2.81
N THR A 138 -9.33 -29.73 3.32
CA THR A 138 -10.35 -29.04 2.52
C THR A 138 -9.68 -27.94 1.70
N GLY A 139 -10.01 -27.88 0.41
CA GLY A 139 -9.35 -27.02 -0.58
C GLY A 139 -8.12 -27.65 -1.24
N ASN A 140 -7.68 -28.85 -0.82
CA ASN A 140 -6.52 -29.58 -1.37
C ASN A 140 -5.22 -28.74 -1.42
N GLY A 141 -5.05 -27.80 -0.48
CA GLY A 141 -3.82 -27.01 -0.40
C GLY A 141 -2.62 -27.83 0.05
N MET A 142 -2.81 -28.80 0.95
CA MET A 142 -1.72 -29.63 1.49
C MET A 142 -1.45 -30.86 0.62
N THR A 143 -0.20 -31.09 0.22
CA THR A 143 0.27 -32.31 -0.45
C THR A 143 1.04 -33.15 0.58
N ILE A 144 0.43 -34.22 1.07
CA ILE A 144 0.96 -34.95 2.24
C ILE A 144 2.22 -35.76 1.93
N GLU A 145 2.35 -36.21 0.67
CA GLU A 145 3.49 -36.98 0.17
C GLU A 145 4.77 -36.14 0.05
N THR A 146 4.64 -34.82 -0.16
CA THR A 146 5.76 -33.88 -0.15
C THR A 146 5.91 -33.15 1.18
N GLY A 147 4.84 -32.99 1.96
CA GLY A 147 4.83 -32.16 3.17
C GLY A 147 4.57 -30.68 2.89
N GLU A 148 4.15 -30.33 1.67
CA GLU A 148 4.03 -28.94 1.20
C GLU A 148 2.57 -28.49 1.10
N PHE A 149 2.24 -27.39 1.76
CA PHE A 149 1.05 -26.61 1.48
C PHE A 149 1.32 -25.66 0.31
N LYS A 150 0.39 -25.60 -0.65
CA LYS A 150 0.40 -24.68 -1.77
C LYS A 150 -0.83 -23.78 -1.69
N ALA A 151 -0.63 -22.47 -1.58
CA ALA A 151 -1.72 -21.51 -1.46
C ALA A 151 -2.61 -21.51 -2.72
N PRO A 152 -3.92 -21.83 -2.62
CA PRO A 152 -4.81 -21.83 -3.77
C PRO A 152 -5.21 -20.41 -4.22
N VAL A 153 -5.28 -19.45 -3.29
CA VAL A 153 -5.73 -18.07 -3.53
C VAL A 153 -4.90 -17.07 -2.72
N LYS A 154 -4.95 -15.78 -3.08
CA LYS A 154 -4.15 -14.71 -2.46
C LYS A 154 -4.77 -14.25 -1.13
N GLU A 155 -4.30 -14.78 -0.02
CA GLU A 155 -4.93 -14.56 1.29
C GLU A 155 -3.96 -14.63 2.46
N THR A 156 -4.45 -14.29 3.65
CA THR A 156 -3.75 -14.47 4.92
C THR A 156 -4.07 -15.84 5.51
N TYR A 157 -3.04 -16.63 5.78
CA TYR A 157 -3.13 -17.97 6.33
C TYR A 157 -2.46 -18.04 7.70
N PHE A 158 -3.07 -18.77 8.63
CA PHE A 158 -2.41 -19.15 9.88
C PHE A 158 -1.89 -20.58 9.77
N PHE A 159 -0.69 -20.81 10.29
CA PHE A 159 -0.04 -22.11 10.35
C PHE A 159 0.39 -22.42 11.78
N SER A 160 0.22 -23.68 12.19
CA SER A 160 0.61 -24.18 13.50
C SER A 160 1.12 -25.60 13.39
N PHE A 161 2.38 -25.80 13.78
CA PHE A 161 2.98 -27.12 13.96
C PHE A 161 3.16 -27.40 15.45
N ALA A 162 2.89 -28.64 15.86
CA ALA A 162 3.11 -29.11 17.22
C ALA A 162 3.56 -30.58 17.19
N SER A 163 4.56 -30.92 18.00
CA SER A 163 5.16 -32.25 18.06
C SER A 163 5.76 -32.50 19.45
N ILE A 164 6.03 -33.77 19.74
CA ILE A 164 6.91 -34.17 20.84
C ILE A 164 8.20 -34.73 20.20
N LEU A 165 9.33 -34.12 20.55
CA LEU A 165 10.65 -34.60 20.19
C LEU A 165 11.09 -35.63 21.25
N VAL A 166 11.30 -36.87 20.83
CA VAL A 166 11.71 -38.00 21.69
C VAL A 166 13.17 -38.33 21.44
N PHE A 167 13.96 -38.39 22.51
CA PHE A 167 15.40 -38.68 22.41
C PHE A 167 15.66 -40.17 22.21
N ILE A 168 16.60 -40.50 21.32
CA ILE A 168 16.95 -41.89 20.97
C ILE A 168 18.27 -42.36 21.61
N ALA A 169 19.07 -41.44 22.16
CA ALA A 169 20.28 -41.72 22.92
C ALA A 169 20.37 -40.82 24.16
N ASP A 170 21.15 -41.23 25.16
CA ASP A 170 21.51 -40.37 26.29
C ASP A 170 22.51 -39.32 25.77
N GLY A 171 22.22 -38.03 25.94
CA GLY A 171 23.04 -37.00 25.30
C GLY A 171 22.54 -35.58 25.50
N ARG A 172 23.02 -34.67 24.64
CA ARG A 172 22.67 -33.24 24.61
C ARG A 172 21.95 -32.94 23.29
N PRO A 173 20.65 -33.26 23.20
CA PRO A 173 19.91 -33.17 21.95
C PRO A 173 19.69 -31.72 21.55
N LEU A 174 19.76 -31.51 20.23
CA LEU A 174 19.58 -30.24 19.55
C LEU A 174 18.58 -30.46 18.42
N ALA A 175 17.59 -29.58 18.32
CA ALA A 175 16.61 -29.54 17.26
C ALA A 175 16.41 -28.11 16.77
N LEU A 176 16.39 -27.95 15.44
CA LEU A 176 16.05 -26.70 14.75
C LEU A 176 14.86 -26.99 13.83
N LEU A 177 13.76 -26.28 14.04
CA LEU A 177 12.48 -26.47 13.37
C LEU A 177 12.08 -25.17 12.67
N ASN A 178 11.85 -25.24 11.37
CA ASN A 178 11.52 -24.09 10.54
C ASN A 178 10.17 -24.25 9.84
N ILE A 179 9.39 -23.17 9.80
CA ILE A 179 8.36 -22.97 8.77
C ILE A 179 9.03 -22.21 7.62
N TYR A 180 8.96 -22.79 6.43
CA TYR A 180 9.45 -22.21 5.19
C TYR A 180 8.31 -21.57 4.40
N LYS A 181 8.62 -20.50 3.66
CA LYS A 181 7.81 -19.96 2.57
C LYS A 181 8.72 -19.78 1.35
N ASN A 182 8.44 -20.46 0.23
CA ASN A 182 9.22 -20.36 -1.01
C ASN A 182 10.75 -20.43 -0.77
N ASP A 183 11.22 -21.49 -0.11
CA ASP A 183 12.63 -21.73 0.28
C ASP A 183 13.24 -20.76 1.31
N ILE A 184 12.47 -19.79 1.84
CA ILE A 184 12.92 -18.84 2.87
C ILE A 184 12.36 -19.24 4.24
N PRO A 185 13.17 -19.38 5.31
CA PRO A 185 12.66 -19.61 6.66
C PRO A 185 11.95 -18.35 7.18
N VAL A 186 10.65 -18.46 7.45
CA VAL A 186 9.77 -17.36 7.88
C VAL A 186 9.34 -17.46 9.33
N ALA A 187 9.49 -18.61 9.96
CA ALA A 187 9.43 -18.77 11.41
C ALA A 187 10.42 -19.85 11.84
N VAL A 188 11.07 -19.65 12.98
CA VAL A 188 12.00 -20.63 13.58
C VAL A 188 11.57 -20.98 15.00
N SER A 189 11.78 -22.22 15.38
CA SER A 189 11.66 -22.76 16.74
C SER A 189 12.73 -23.83 16.93
N GLY A 190 12.86 -24.36 18.14
CA GLY A 190 13.93 -25.31 18.43
C GLY A 190 13.92 -25.82 19.85
N LEU A 191 14.89 -26.70 20.12
CA LEU A 191 15.16 -27.23 21.45
C LEU A 191 16.66 -27.48 21.56
N SER A 192 17.27 -27.13 22.68
CA SER A 192 18.64 -27.52 23.01
C SER A 192 18.68 -27.82 24.51
N GLN A 193 18.91 -29.07 24.87
CA GLN A 193 18.79 -29.52 26.26
C GLN A 193 20.15 -29.73 26.93
N GLY A 194 20.12 -29.84 28.27
CA GLY A 194 21.23 -30.42 29.03
C GLY A 194 21.37 -31.92 28.76
N GLU A 195 22.24 -32.58 29.51
CA GLU A 195 22.32 -34.05 29.49
C GLU A 195 20.98 -34.66 29.91
N SER A 196 20.33 -35.30 28.95
CA SER A 196 18.99 -35.88 29.09
C SER A 196 19.04 -37.37 28.79
N PRO A 197 18.30 -38.22 29.54
CA PRO A 197 18.23 -39.63 29.23
C PRO A 197 17.42 -39.88 27.95
N SER A 198 17.80 -40.94 27.24
CA SER A 198 17.03 -41.51 26.13
C SER A 198 15.58 -41.79 26.53
N SER A 199 14.67 -41.73 25.55
CA SER A 199 13.22 -41.80 25.71
C SER A 199 12.56 -40.59 26.42
N SER A 200 13.31 -39.55 26.78
CA SER A 200 12.69 -38.29 27.22
C SER A 200 11.98 -37.60 26.06
N GLY A 201 10.77 -37.09 26.30
CA GLY A 201 9.95 -36.38 25.31
C GLY A 201 9.77 -34.91 25.67
N TYR A 202 10.00 -34.03 24.70
CA TYR A 202 9.91 -32.57 24.88
C TYR A 202 8.98 -31.95 23.84
N PRO A 203 8.07 -31.05 24.23
CA PRO A 203 7.20 -30.37 23.28
C PRO A 203 8.02 -29.42 22.40
N ILE A 204 7.76 -29.45 21.10
CA ILE A 204 8.24 -28.44 20.15
C ILE A 204 7.05 -27.95 19.31
N THR A 205 6.94 -26.64 19.17
CA THR A 205 5.84 -26.02 18.44
C THR A 205 6.29 -24.70 17.83
N ILE A 206 5.61 -24.33 16.74
CA ILE A 206 5.86 -23.10 16.01
C ILE A 206 4.58 -22.66 15.30
N GLN A 207 4.34 -21.35 15.28
CA GLN A 207 3.13 -20.76 14.72
C GLN A 207 3.46 -19.47 13.96
N SER A 208 2.79 -19.24 12.84
CA SER A 208 3.01 -18.06 12.00
C SER A 208 1.75 -17.67 11.23
N THR A 209 1.55 -16.36 11.03
CA THR A 209 0.50 -15.82 10.16
C THR A 209 1.14 -15.21 8.92
N LEU A 210 0.81 -15.71 7.72
CA LEU A 210 1.51 -15.35 6.48
C LEU A 210 0.51 -14.89 5.41
N GLU A 211 0.77 -13.74 4.79
CA GLU A 211 0.16 -13.41 3.50
C GLU A 211 0.83 -14.23 2.39
N LEU A 212 0.03 -14.97 1.63
CA LEU A 212 0.47 -15.82 0.53
C LEU A 212 -0.12 -15.36 -0.80
N LEU A 213 0.67 -15.47 -1.87
CA LEU A 213 0.21 -15.37 -3.26
C LEU A 213 -0.27 -16.74 -3.76
N PRO A 214 -1.11 -16.82 -4.80
CA PRO A 214 -1.50 -18.10 -5.39
C PRO A 214 -0.26 -18.83 -5.89
N SER A 215 -0.16 -20.12 -5.55
CA SER A 215 1.01 -20.97 -5.75
C SER A 215 2.26 -20.73 -4.86
N ASP A 216 2.24 -19.81 -3.90
CA ASP A 216 3.26 -19.80 -2.83
C ASP A 216 3.24 -21.15 -2.08
N THR A 217 4.40 -21.70 -1.77
CA THR A 217 4.54 -22.96 -1.00
C THR A 217 4.98 -22.68 0.43
N VAL A 218 4.41 -23.45 1.37
CA VAL A 218 4.73 -23.43 2.80
C VAL A 218 4.89 -24.85 3.30
N TRP A 219 5.94 -25.14 4.05
CA TRP A 219 6.17 -26.44 4.68
C TRP A 219 6.87 -26.29 6.03
N VAL A 220 6.96 -27.40 6.75
CA VAL A 220 7.70 -27.50 8.01
C VAL A 220 8.87 -28.46 7.82
N GLN A 221 10.03 -28.12 8.37
CA GLN A 221 11.27 -28.88 8.20
C GLN A 221 12.11 -28.89 9.48
N MET A 222 12.73 -30.03 9.77
CA MET A 222 13.78 -30.15 10.78
C MET A 222 15.14 -29.87 10.11
N ASP A 223 15.68 -28.66 10.23
CA ASP A 223 16.97 -28.30 9.64
C ASP A 223 18.14 -29.03 10.30
N ASN A 224 18.01 -29.27 11.60
CA ASN A 224 18.99 -30.01 12.39
C ASN A 224 18.24 -30.82 13.47
N MET A 225 18.65 -32.06 13.68
CA MET A 225 18.15 -32.91 14.76
C MET A 225 19.26 -33.88 15.16
N VAL A 226 19.71 -33.79 16.42
CA VAL A 226 20.76 -34.63 17.00
C VAL A 226 20.15 -35.49 18.10
N ASP A 227 20.36 -36.80 18.02
CA ASP A 227 19.92 -37.80 18.99
C ASP A 227 18.41 -37.77 19.33
N GLY A 228 17.58 -37.29 18.39
CA GLY A 228 16.13 -37.19 18.53
C GLY A 228 15.35 -37.73 17.33
N LYS A 229 14.04 -37.92 17.53
CA LYS A 229 13.03 -38.20 16.50
C LYS A 229 11.72 -37.53 16.87
N LEU A 230 10.86 -37.26 15.89
CA LEU A 230 9.50 -36.80 16.15
C LEU A 230 8.60 -37.98 16.57
N GLU A 231 7.71 -37.75 17.53
CA GLU A 231 6.75 -38.76 18.00
C GLU A 231 5.58 -38.91 17.03
N GLY A 232 5.40 -40.11 16.50
CA GLY A 232 4.25 -40.48 15.66
C GLY A 232 2.95 -40.44 16.47
N GLY A 233 1.89 -39.89 15.88
CA GLY A 233 0.58 -39.67 16.52
C GLY A 233 0.48 -38.38 17.33
N ALA A 234 1.60 -37.86 17.85
CA ALA A 234 1.65 -36.56 18.56
C ALA A 234 2.11 -35.39 17.66
N THR A 235 2.66 -35.69 16.49
CA THR A 235 3.19 -34.69 15.54
C THR A 235 2.13 -34.30 14.52
N THR A 236 1.84 -33.00 14.45
CA THR A 236 0.74 -32.44 13.65
C THR A 236 1.16 -31.14 12.97
N PHE A 237 0.63 -30.93 11.76
CA PHE A 237 0.69 -29.63 11.07
C PHE A 237 -0.73 -29.22 10.68
N THR A 238 -1.11 -28.01 11.07
CA THR A 238 -2.43 -27.45 10.87
C THR A 238 -2.28 -26.10 10.18
N GLY A 239 -3.12 -25.82 9.20
CA GLY A 239 -3.20 -24.49 8.61
C GLY A 239 -4.59 -24.18 8.11
N TRP A 240 -4.99 -22.93 8.18
CA TRP A 240 -6.28 -22.46 7.70
C TRP A 240 -6.21 -21.02 7.22
N HIS A 241 -7.18 -20.68 6.38
CA HIS A 241 -7.40 -19.35 5.86
C HIS A 241 -8.14 -18.43 6.86
N LEU A 242 -7.59 -17.22 7.07
CA LEU A 242 -8.16 -16.22 7.98
C LEU A 242 -9.20 -15.29 7.32
N GLN A 243 -8.89 -14.59 6.22
CA GLN A 243 -9.80 -13.61 5.58
C GLN A 243 -9.57 -13.45 4.06
N GLU A 244 -10.63 -13.51 3.24
CA GLU A 244 -10.55 -13.53 1.75
C GLU A 244 -10.48 -12.12 1.13
N ASN A 245 -9.82 -12.02 -0.03
CA ASN A 245 -9.87 -10.84 -0.92
C ASN A 245 -10.62 -11.18 -2.23
N ILE A 246 -11.93 -10.94 -2.21
CA ILE A 246 -12.92 -11.48 -3.15
C ILE A 246 -12.78 -10.92 -4.58
N THR A 247 -12.13 -9.77 -4.79
CA THR A 247 -11.90 -9.24 -6.16
C THR A 247 -11.05 -10.13 -7.04
N ILE A 248 -10.22 -11.00 -6.48
CA ILE A 248 -9.37 -11.91 -7.24
C ILE A 248 -10.17 -13.14 -7.69
N SER A 249 -11.05 -13.64 -6.82
CA SER A 249 -11.85 -14.86 -7.00
C SER A 249 -12.90 -14.74 -8.13
N LEU A 250 -13.38 -13.54 -8.43
CA LEU A 250 -14.33 -13.29 -9.53
C LEU A 250 -13.67 -13.29 -10.93
N SER A 251 -12.34 -13.10 -11.01
CA SER A 251 -11.63 -13.08 -12.30
C SER A 251 -11.52 -14.46 -12.97
N GLU A 252 -11.56 -15.53 -12.18
CA GLU A 252 -11.52 -16.93 -12.65
C GLU A 252 -12.93 -17.51 -12.91
N ALA A 253 -13.98 -16.80 -12.50
CA ALA A 253 -15.36 -17.28 -12.48
C ALA A 253 -16.17 -16.96 -13.76
N VAL A 254 -15.52 -16.58 -14.87
CA VAL A 254 -16.16 -16.46 -16.18
C VAL A 254 -15.94 -17.76 -16.96
N PRO A 255 -16.94 -18.67 -17.06
CA PRO A 255 -16.84 -19.78 -18.00
C PRO A 255 -16.85 -19.18 -19.40
N SER A 256 -15.85 -19.50 -20.21
CA SER A 256 -15.90 -19.19 -21.63
C SER A 256 -17.11 -19.90 -22.24
N PHE A 257 -18.17 -19.13 -22.53
CA PHE A 257 -19.30 -19.61 -23.32
C PHE A 257 -18.82 -19.87 -24.75
N THR A 258 -18.24 -21.05 -24.96
CA THR A 258 -17.85 -21.53 -26.28
C THR A 258 -19.13 -21.87 -27.05
N THR A 259 -19.70 -20.86 -27.71
CA THR A 259 -20.73 -21.05 -28.73
C THR A 259 -20.17 -21.97 -29.80
N ARG A 260 -20.75 -23.16 -29.96
CA ARG A 260 -20.46 -24.06 -31.09
C ARG A 260 -20.63 -23.28 -32.40
N PRO A 261 -19.63 -23.25 -33.30
CA PRO A 261 -19.83 -22.75 -34.65
C PRO A 261 -20.63 -23.79 -35.45
N ASP A 262 -21.76 -23.37 -36.02
CA ASP A 262 -22.45 -24.13 -37.07
C ASP A 262 -21.67 -23.96 -38.40
N PRO A 263 -21.42 -25.03 -39.18
CA PRO A 263 -20.33 -25.01 -40.18
C PRO A 263 -20.77 -24.55 -41.58
N HIS A 264 -21.31 -23.33 -41.74
CA HIS A 264 -21.66 -22.80 -43.06
C HIS A 264 -21.42 -21.28 -43.23
N ALA A 265 -20.20 -20.89 -43.59
CA ALA A 265 -19.88 -19.85 -44.60
C ALA A 265 -18.36 -19.54 -44.60
N ALA A 266 -17.66 -19.97 -45.64
CA ALA A 266 -16.29 -19.52 -45.91
C ALA A 266 -16.29 -18.50 -47.05
N VAL A 267 -15.75 -17.29 -46.83
CA VAL A 267 -15.08 -16.45 -47.84
C VAL A 267 -14.01 -15.61 -47.14
N ASP A 268 -12.80 -15.58 -47.71
CA ASP A 268 -11.60 -14.93 -47.18
C ASP A 268 -11.58 -13.40 -47.32
N TRP A 269 -10.82 -12.73 -46.45
CA TRP A 269 -9.79 -11.77 -46.89
C TRP A 269 -8.71 -11.50 -45.82
N GLU A 270 -7.45 -11.77 -46.15
CA GLU A 270 -6.27 -11.29 -45.41
C GLU A 270 -5.97 -9.82 -45.79
N ILE A 271 -5.51 -9.00 -44.83
CA ILE A 271 -4.77 -7.76 -45.14
C ILE A 271 -3.49 -7.70 -44.29
N ALA A 272 -2.35 -7.67 -44.98
CA ALA A 272 -1.02 -7.70 -44.39
C ALA A 272 -0.52 -6.32 -43.92
N ILE A 273 0.33 -6.34 -42.88
CA ILE A 273 1.00 -5.16 -42.33
C ILE A 273 2.19 -4.74 -43.21
N GLY A 274 2.29 -3.45 -43.55
CA GLY A 274 3.37 -2.92 -44.40
C GLY A 274 3.83 -1.51 -44.04
N THR A 275 4.97 -1.40 -43.35
CA THR A 275 5.63 -0.12 -42.97
C THR A 275 6.31 0.60 -44.15
N LYS A 276 6.27 1.95 -44.20
CA LYS A 276 7.31 2.74 -44.89
C LYS A 276 7.48 4.19 -44.40
N LEU A 277 8.66 4.76 -44.69
CA LEU A 277 9.29 5.93 -44.06
C LEU A 277 9.33 7.20 -44.94
N ARG A 278 9.45 8.38 -44.29
CA ARG A 278 10.13 9.65 -44.75
C ARG A 278 9.45 10.42 -45.92
N LYS A 279 9.45 11.77 -46.04
CA LYS A 279 10.41 12.83 -45.62
C LYS A 279 9.90 14.25 -46.01
N ASN A 280 10.28 15.31 -45.25
CA ASN A 280 10.48 16.71 -45.71
C ASN A 280 9.24 17.52 -46.20
N ARG A 281 9.21 18.87 -46.29
CA ARG A 281 10.27 19.93 -46.25
C ARG A 281 9.69 21.32 -45.86
N THR A 282 10.54 22.24 -45.40
CA THR A 282 10.21 23.65 -45.05
C THR A 282 10.48 24.67 -46.18
N ARG A 283 9.72 25.79 -46.18
CA ARG A 283 10.11 27.23 -46.42
C ARG A 283 9.15 28.04 -47.35
N LYS A 284 8.65 29.19 -46.88
CA LYS A 284 9.09 30.57 -47.27
C LYS A 284 8.28 31.70 -46.59
N ARG A 285 8.95 32.86 -46.40
CA ARG A 285 8.49 34.22 -45.99
C ARG A 285 7.94 35.01 -47.23
N PRO A 286 7.34 36.24 -47.17
CA PRO A 286 7.68 37.36 -46.25
C PRO A 286 6.59 38.42 -45.86
N LEU A 287 7.01 39.43 -45.07
CA LEU A 287 6.72 40.90 -45.08
C LEU A 287 5.40 41.41 -45.72
N LEU A 288 4.68 42.42 -45.20
CA LEU A 288 5.13 43.76 -44.75
C LEU A 288 4.00 44.51 -43.99
N GLU A 289 4.33 45.67 -43.42
CA GLU A 289 3.47 46.84 -43.11
C GLU A 289 2.52 46.89 -41.90
N SER A 290 2.76 47.93 -41.09
CA SER A 290 2.01 48.40 -39.92
C SER A 290 1.04 49.54 -40.26
N ARG A 291 -0.06 49.71 -39.52
CA ARG A 291 -0.68 51.05 -39.34
C ARG A 291 -1.38 51.24 -37.98
N LEU A 292 -1.29 52.49 -37.53
CA LEU A 292 -1.57 53.07 -36.21
C LEU A 292 -3.03 52.95 -35.69
N GLY A 293 -3.19 53.16 -34.37
CA GLY A 293 -4.47 53.42 -33.68
C GLY A 293 -4.46 52.98 -32.20
N ASP A 294 -3.59 53.50 -31.32
CA ASP A 294 -3.71 54.74 -30.51
C ASP A 294 -4.21 54.46 -29.06
N GLU A 295 -4.06 55.43 -28.15
CA GLU A 295 -4.36 55.42 -26.70
C GLU A 295 -3.41 54.55 -25.82
N THR A 296 -2.38 55.08 -25.15
CA THR A 296 -2.32 56.14 -24.11
C THR A 296 -2.79 55.69 -22.72
N ILE A 297 -1.84 55.19 -21.91
CA ILE A 297 -1.61 55.47 -20.47
C ILE A 297 -0.37 54.65 -20.03
N LEU A 298 0.84 55.21 -20.21
CA LEU A 298 2.05 54.73 -19.53
C LEU A 298 3.19 55.77 -19.53
N LYS A 299 3.01 56.88 -18.80
CA LYS A 299 4.11 57.76 -18.35
C LYS A 299 3.84 58.18 -16.91
N VAL A 300 4.92 58.48 -16.18
CA VAL A 300 4.96 58.76 -14.72
C VAL A 300 4.84 57.51 -13.84
N ILE A 301 5.87 56.65 -13.88
CA ILE A 301 6.64 56.11 -12.72
C ILE A 301 8.00 55.61 -13.29
N ILE A 302 8.75 56.51 -13.93
CA ILE A 302 10.17 56.28 -14.32
C ILE A 302 11.01 57.51 -13.95
N VAL A 303 10.93 57.91 -12.68
CA VAL A 303 11.92 58.78 -12.00
C VAL A 303 11.91 58.38 -10.52
N LEU A 304 12.63 57.31 -10.14
CA LEU A 304 13.08 57.06 -8.75
C LEU A 304 14.03 55.85 -8.57
N PHE A 305 14.09 54.90 -9.50
CA PHE A 305 15.03 53.76 -9.43
C PHE A 305 16.21 53.87 -10.42
N HIS A 306 17.09 54.85 -10.16
CA HIS A 306 18.41 54.94 -10.80
C HIS A 306 19.56 55.29 -9.82
N HIS A 307 19.37 55.04 -8.52
CA HIS A 307 20.39 55.31 -7.49
C HIS A 307 20.72 54.15 -6.53
N LEU A 308 20.28 52.92 -6.81
CA LEU A 308 20.71 51.72 -6.06
C LEU A 308 21.10 50.55 -7.01
N SER A 309 22.34 50.59 -7.55
CA SER A 309 23.16 49.39 -7.90
C SER A 309 24.56 49.74 -8.45
N VAL A 310 25.32 50.63 -7.79
CA VAL A 310 26.75 50.88 -8.13
C VAL A 310 27.68 50.87 -6.89
N SER A 311 27.14 50.80 -5.67
CA SER A 311 27.95 50.99 -4.44
C SER A 311 28.64 49.73 -3.89
N VAL A 312 28.17 48.52 -4.24
CA VAL A 312 28.64 47.26 -3.62
C VAL A 312 29.87 46.67 -4.31
N MET A 313 30.17 47.04 -5.57
CA MET A 313 31.26 46.44 -6.35
C MET A 313 32.61 47.21 -6.29
N LYS A 314 32.74 48.23 -5.42
CA LYS A 314 34.00 49.00 -5.24
C LYS A 314 34.82 48.60 -4.02
N HIS A 315 34.25 47.93 -3.02
CA HIS A 315 34.96 47.64 -1.77
C HIS A 315 35.86 46.40 -1.83
N SER A 316 35.52 45.38 -2.64
CA SER A 316 36.33 44.15 -2.76
C SER A 316 37.61 44.32 -3.60
N PHE A 317 37.68 45.33 -4.47
CA PHE A 317 38.85 45.57 -5.33
C PHE A 317 40.00 46.31 -4.61
N VAL A 318 39.70 47.08 -3.57
CA VAL A 318 40.71 47.80 -2.78
C VAL A 318 41.46 46.84 -1.85
N ALA A 319 40.76 45.85 -1.28
CA ALA A 319 41.38 44.84 -0.40
C ALA A 319 42.46 44.00 -1.10
N LEU A 320 42.30 43.70 -2.39
CA LEU A 320 43.28 42.90 -3.15
C LEU A 320 44.60 43.64 -3.40
N PHE A 321 44.59 44.97 -3.52
CA PHE A 321 45.80 45.76 -3.74
C PHE A 321 46.62 45.99 -2.46
N SER A 322 45.97 45.97 -1.28
CA SER A 322 46.65 46.07 0.02
C SER A 322 47.41 44.79 0.42
N VAL A 323 47.00 43.62 -0.07
CA VAL A 323 47.72 42.36 0.20
C VAL A 323 48.97 42.24 -0.69
N LEU A 324 48.93 42.76 -1.92
CA LEU A 324 50.04 42.67 -2.85
C LEU A 324 51.26 43.54 -2.45
N THR A 325 51.04 44.64 -1.73
CA THR A 325 52.12 45.47 -1.17
C THR A 325 52.82 44.85 0.03
N CYS A 326 52.18 43.91 0.75
CA CYS A 326 52.80 43.19 1.87
C CYS A 326 53.65 41.98 1.45
N ILE A 327 53.52 41.48 0.22
CA ILE A 327 54.33 40.35 -0.28
C ILE A 327 55.70 40.81 -0.82
N VAL A 328 55.87 42.11 -1.11
CA VAL A 328 57.15 42.70 -1.55
C VAL A 328 58.16 42.89 -0.40
N TYR A 329 57.69 42.94 0.85
CA TYR A 329 58.53 42.93 2.05
C TYR A 329 58.10 41.78 2.97
N GLY A 330 58.65 40.59 2.72
CA GLY A 330 58.15 39.35 3.29
C GLY A 330 58.34 39.22 4.80
N GLN A 331 57.26 38.84 5.48
CA GLN A 331 57.24 38.05 6.71
C GLN A 331 55.81 37.51 6.92
N LEU A 332 55.61 36.19 6.79
CA LEU A 332 54.41 35.51 7.30
C LEU A 332 54.85 34.25 8.08
N PRO A 333 54.29 34.01 9.28
CA PRO A 333 54.68 32.88 10.13
C PRO A 333 54.12 31.54 9.61
N GLY A 334 54.80 30.45 9.96
CA GLY A 334 54.40 29.10 9.55
C GLY A 334 53.12 28.59 10.24
N ASN A 335 52.52 27.58 9.60
CA ASN A 335 51.43 26.72 10.10
C ASN A 335 49.99 27.20 9.86
N TRP A 336 49.60 27.38 8.59
CA TRP A 336 48.20 27.21 8.14
C TRP A 336 48.17 26.29 6.91
N ASN A 337 47.43 25.18 6.99
CA ASN A 337 47.18 24.27 5.86
C ASN A 337 45.74 23.72 5.90
N PRO A 338 44.92 23.96 4.85
CA PRO A 338 43.65 23.27 4.65
C PRO A 338 43.70 22.39 3.38
N ASP A 339 43.95 21.09 3.54
CA ASP A 339 43.83 20.10 2.47
C ASP A 339 42.48 19.36 2.54
N VAL A 340 41.78 19.27 1.41
CA VAL A 340 40.54 18.50 1.25
C VAL A 340 40.60 17.74 -0.09
N PHE A 341 40.12 16.49 -0.07
CA PHE A 341 39.99 15.51 -1.18
C PHE A 341 41.22 14.63 -1.51
N GLY A 342 41.07 13.32 -1.21
CA GLY A 342 42.00 12.26 -1.61
C GLY A 342 41.53 10.84 -1.28
N TYR A 343 40.55 10.32 -2.03
CA TYR A 343 40.09 8.91 -1.94
C TYR A 343 41.17 7.91 -2.38
N ARG A 344 41.39 6.80 -1.64
CA ARG A 344 41.83 5.47 -2.15
C ARG A 344 41.39 4.32 -1.23
N PRO A 345 40.98 3.14 -1.76
CA PRO A 345 40.64 1.94 -0.97
C PRO A 345 41.71 0.81 -0.98
N TYR A 346 41.45 -0.21 -0.16
CA TYR A 346 42.07 -1.56 -0.03
C TYR A 346 43.20 -1.83 0.98
N PHE A 347 43.15 -3.08 1.48
CA PHE A 347 43.81 -3.64 2.68
C PHE A 347 45.27 -4.07 2.48
N ALA A 348 46.07 -3.98 3.55
CA ALA A 348 47.02 -5.02 3.99
C ALA A 348 47.53 -4.75 5.43
N LEU A 349 47.61 -5.80 6.26
CA LEU A 349 48.27 -5.83 7.59
C LEU A 349 49.71 -6.42 7.44
N PRO A 350 50.50 -6.65 8.52
CA PRO A 350 51.10 -5.66 9.44
C PRO A 350 52.62 -5.90 9.65
N SER A 351 53.37 -4.97 10.28
CA SER A 351 54.45 -5.32 11.27
C SER A 351 55.31 -4.15 11.79
N ALA A 352 55.40 -4.09 13.12
CA ALA A 352 56.55 -3.75 14.00
C ALA A 352 57.31 -2.38 13.94
N PRO A 353 57.84 -1.86 15.09
CA PRO A 353 58.43 -0.52 15.20
C PRO A 353 59.92 -0.46 15.64
N SER A 354 60.67 0.58 15.23
CA SER A 354 61.88 1.14 15.89
C SER A 354 62.33 2.42 15.15
N ALA A 355 63.27 3.28 15.58
CA ALA A 355 63.68 3.80 16.89
C ALA A 355 64.61 5.04 16.67
N LYS A 356 64.79 5.85 17.71
CA LYS A 356 65.53 7.15 17.76
C LYS A 356 67.01 7.11 17.33
N GLN A 357 67.53 8.23 16.78
CA GLN A 357 68.74 9.01 17.23
C GLN A 357 69.21 9.98 16.09
N THR A 358 69.12 11.32 16.22
CA THR A 358 70.00 12.34 16.88
C THR A 358 71.28 12.78 16.15
N ASN A 359 71.47 14.11 16.08
CA ASN A 359 72.46 14.90 15.30
C ASN A 359 73.92 14.82 15.80
N LEU A 360 74.90 15.22 14.96
CA LEU A 360 75.77 16.40 15.21
C LEU A 360 76.76 16.74 14.06
N PHE A 361 77.34 17.97 14.12
CA PHE A 361 78.47 18.53 13.31
C PHE A 361 78.13 19.03 11.88
N HIS A 362 78.72 20.10 11.30
CA HIS A 362 79.48 21.26 11.87
C HIS A 362 79.53 22.49 10.91
N PHE A 363 80.38 23.49 11.22
CA PHE A 363 80.71 24.72 10.46
C PHE A 363 82.23 25.04 10.66
N ARG A 364 82.93 26.02 10.03
CA ARG A 364 82.49 27.20 9.24
C ARG A 364 83.26 27.42 7.88
N PRO A 365 84.18 28.38 7.57
CA PRO A 365 84.45 28.76 6.16
C PRO A 365 85.93 28.73 5.70
N ASP A 366 86.19 29.03 4.41
CA ASP A 366 87.38 29.84 4.03
C ASP A 366 87.30 30.54 2.65
N ALA A 367 87.98 31.70 2.59
CA ALA A 367 88.53 32.46 1.45
C ALA A 367 87.69 32.91 0.22
N GLN A 368 88.01 34.13 -0.25
CA GLN A 368 87.36 34.89 -1.34
C GLN A 368 88.23 34.96 -2.62
N GLY A 369 87.63 35.03 -3.81
CA GLY A 369 88.38 35.36 -5.05
C GLY A 369 87.53 35.62 -6.30
N ALA A 370 87.79 36.76 -6.97
CA ALA A 370 87.45 37.12 -8.37
C ALA A 370 85.97 37.30 -8.82
N ILE A 371 85.50 38.55 -8.71
CA ILE A 371 84.97 39.45 -9.78
C ILE A 371 83.89 38.96 -10.79
N ASP A 372 82.81 39.76 -10.85
CA ASP A 372 81.76 39.96 -11.87
C ASP A 372 81.69 39.09 -13.14
N GLU A 373 80.51 38.48 -13.35
CA GLU A 373 79.75 38.71 -14.60
C GLU A 373 78.23 38.43 -14.46
N GLN A 374 77.43 39.09 -15.31
CA GLN A 374 75.99 38.89 -15.60
C GLN A 374 74.89 39.30 -14.59
N PRO A 375 74.44 40.57 -14.65
CA PRO A 375 73.06 40.97 -14.37
C PRO A 375 72.02 40.43 -15.39
N GLN A 376 72.48 39.99 -16.57
CA GLN A 376 71.60 39.65 -17.70
C GLN A 376 70.77 38.37 -17.48
N THR A 377 71.32 37.34 -16.84
CA THR A 377 70.62 36.07 -16.61
C THR A 377 69.46 36.18 -15.61
N ARG A 378 69.56 37.04 -14.59
CA ARG A 378 68.41 37.33 -13.70
C ARG A 378 67.28 38.05 -14.42
N ASN A 379 67.60 39.05 -15.24
CA ASN A 379 66.59 39.79 -16.01
C ASN A 379 65.93 38.91 -17.09
N LEU A 380 66.67 38.00 -17.73
CA LEU A 380 66.10 37.06 -18.71
C LEU A 380 65.11 36.09 -18.06
N VAL A 381 65.44 35.53 -16.88
CA VAL A 381 64.54 34.64 -16.13
C VAL A 381 63.32 35.39 -15.58
N LEU A 382 63.48 36.65 -15.15
CA LEU A 382 62.36 37.47 -14.69
C LEU A 382 61.42 37.85 -15.84
N ALA A 383 61.96 38.27 -16.99
CA ALA A 383 61.19 38.57 -18.19
C ALA A 383 60.45 37.33 -18.73
N ALA A 384 61.10 36.15 -18.73
CA ALA A 384 60.45 34.89 -19.12
C ALA A 384 59.33 34.47 -18.16
N ARG A 385 59.45 34.76 -16.86
CA ARG A 385 58.37 34.52 -15.88
C ARG A 385 57.23 35.52 -16.01
N MET A 386 57.53 36.79 -16.27
CA MET A 386 56.52 37.83 -16.53
C MET A 386 55.75 37.57 -17.82
N SER A 387 56.41 37.14 -18.91
CA SER A 387 55.72 36.79 -20.15
C SER A 387 54.85 35.54 -20.01
N LEU A 388 55.29 34.53 -19.25
CA LEU A 388 54.47 33.36 -18.91
C LEU A 388 53.24 33.75 -18.07
N LEU A 389 53.41 34.71 -17.15
CA LEU A 389 52.34 35.24 -16.32
C LEU A 389 51.32 36.03 -17.17
N GLU A 390 51.76 36.91 -18.06
CA GLU A 390 50.87 37.59 -19.02
C GLU A 390 50.15 36.61 -19.95
N LEU A 391 50.82 35.54 -20.41
CA LEU A 391 50.18 34.49 -21.21
C LEU A 391 49.09 33.76 -20.41
N SER A 392 49.32 33.54 -19.11
CA SER A 392 48.32 32.93 -18.21
C SER A 392 47.13 33.86 -17.94
N PHE A 393 47.37 35.15 -17.68
CA PHE A 393 46.31 36.15 -17.48
C PHE A 393 45.50 36.39 -18.76
N THR A 394 46.14 36.46 -19.93
CA THR A 394 45.42 36.63 -21.21
C THR A 394 44.60 35.39 -21.57
N LYS A 395 45.09 34.18 -21.28
CA LYS A 395 44.30 32.94 -21.39
C LYS A 395 43.08 32.97 -20.47
N LEU A 396 43.27 33.28 -19.19
CA LEU A 396 42.20 33.29 -18.19
C LEU A 396 41.17 34.40 -18.45
N ALA A 397 41.61 35.58 -18.91
CA ALA A 397 40.73 36.66 -19.36
C ALA A 397 39.95 36.31 -20.65
N LYS A 398 40.54 35.53 -21.56
CA LYS A 398 39.83 35.00 -22.75
C LYS A 398 38.76 34.00 -22.33
N GLU A 399 39.09 33.10 -21.42
CA GLU A 399 38.19 32.05 -20.90
C GLU A 399 37.02 32.65 -20.10
N LEU A 400 37.28 33.69 -19.30
CA LEU A 400 36.24 34.46 -18.61
C LEU A 400 35.32 35.20 -19.60
N ARG A 401 35.88 35.84 -20.65
CA ARG A 401 35.07 36.48 -21.71
C ARG A 401 34.20 35.49 -22.48
N THR A 402 34.70 34.28 -22.77
CA THR A 402 33.87 33.24 -23.39
C THR A 402 32.73 32.79 -22.48
N LYS A 403 32.98 32.57 -21.18
CA LYS A 403 31.93 32.22 -20.22
C LYS A 403 30.90 33.33 -20.03
N LEU A 404 31.33 34.60 -20.06
CA LEU A 404 30.41 35.75 -20.02
C LEU A 404 29.52 35.80 -21.27
N SER A 405 30.09 35.64 -22.47
CA SER A 405 29.33 35.59 -23.71
C SER A 405 28.35 34.41 -23.77
N ASP A 406 28.69 33.25 -23.20
CA ASP A 406 27.79 32.11 -23.13
C ASP A 406 26.71 32.27 -22.04
N ALA A 407 26.99 33.03 -20.97
CA ALA A 407 25.98 33.45 -20.02
C ALA A 407 24.97 34.44 -20.66
N ASP A 408 25.44 35.44 -21.41
CA ASP A 408 24.58 36.38 -22.14
C ASP A 408 23.66 35.66 -23.14
N LYS A 409 24.19 34.67 -23.88
CA LYS A 409 23.38 33.82 -24.77
C LYS A 409 22.32 33.01 -24.02
N LYS A 410 22.66 32.45 -22.86
CA LYS A 410 21.69 31.73 -22.00
C LYS A 410 20.62 32.66 -21.45
N ILE A 411 20.96 33.88 -21.07
CA ILE A 411 20.00 34.89 -20.61
C ILE A 411 19.07 35.29 -21.77
N ALA A 412 19.58 35.47 -22.98
CA ALA A 412 18.76 35.74 -24.16
C ALA A 412 17.82 34.57 -24.52
N ASP A 413 18.29 33.32 -24.46
CA ASP A 413 17.47 32.11 -24.66
C ASP A 413 16.39 31.95 -23.58
N LEU A 414 16.73 32.19 -22.30
CA LEU A 414 15.78 32.18 -21.19
C LEU A 414 14.71 33.27 -21.34
N ASN A 415 15.09 34.49 -21.72
CA ASN A 415 14.14 35.57 -21.96
C ASN A 415 13.22 35.27 -23.16
N SER A 416 13.74 34.63 -24.22
CA SER A 416 12.91 34.18 -25.35
C SER A 416 11.92 33.08 -24.94
N LYS A 417 12.35 32.13 -24.09
CA LYS A 417 11.48 31.07 -23.56
C LYS A 417 10.43 31.64 -22.62
N LEU A 418 10.80 32.58 -21.76
CA LEU A 418 9.87 33.28 -20.87
C LEU A 418 8.81 34.06 -21.66
N ALA A 419 9.19 34.73 -22.74
CA ALA A 419 8.23 35.39 -23.63
C ALA A 419 7.23 34.39 -24.25
N GLN A 420 7.71 33.25 -24.78
CA GLN A 420 6.84 32.19 -25.29
C GLN A 420 5.94 31.58 -24.21
N THR A 421 6.44 31.37 -22.99
CA THR A 421 5.64 30.87 -21.87
C THR A 421 4.54 31.86 -21.47
N THR A 422 4.83 33.17 -21.47
CA THR A 422 3.83 34.21 -21.21
C THR A 422 2.75 34.27 -22.29
N GLU A 423 3.14 34.14 -23.57
CA GLU A 423 2.21 34.11 -24.71
C GLU A 423 1.28 32.88 -24.63
N VAL A 424 1.84 31.68 -24.41
CA VAL A 424 1.05 30.45 -24.17
C VAL A 424 0.12 30.60 -22.96
N SER A 425 0.61 31.15 -21.84
CA SER A 425 -0.21 31.39 -20.65
C SER A 425 -1.40 32.33 -20.91
N SER A 426 -1.25 33.31 -21.81
CA SER A 426 -2.35 34.22 -22.19
C SER A 426 -3.38 33.55 -23.09
N ALA A 427 -2.95 32.66 -23.99
CA ALA A 427 -3.85 31.84 -24.80
C ALA A 427 -4.65 30.87 -23.91
N THR A 428 -3.99 30.14 -23.01
CA THR A 428 -4.65 29.19 -22.08
C THR A 428 -5.62 29.91 -21.12
N ALA A 429 -5.32 31.14 -20.70
CA ALA A 429 -6.27 31.93 -19.91
C ALA A 429 -7.55 32.26 -20.70
N THR A 430 -7.41 32.57 -22.00
CA THR A 430 -8.55 32.86 -22.88
C THR A 430 -9.39 31.62 -23.15
N GLU A 431 -8.76 30.46 -23.39
CA GLU A 431 -9.45 29.17 -23.51
C GLU A 431 -10.19 28.77 -22.22
N LEU A 432 -9.58 29.04 -21.05
CA LEU A 432 -10.19 28.76 -19.75
C LEU A 432 -11.43 29.62 -19.48
N ASP A 433 -11.44 30.89 -19.89
CA ASP A 433 -12.60 31.76 -19.73
C ASP A 433 -13.74 31.40 -20.69
N ASN A 434 -13.43 30.99 -21.93
CA ASN A 434 -14.43 30.40 -22.84
C ASN A 434 -15.05 29.12 -22.23
N LEU A 435 -14.23 28.22 -21.68
CA LEU A 435 -14.72 26.98 -21.07
C LEU A 435 -15.59 27.22 -19.83
N LYS A 436 -15.34 28.28 -19.05
CA LYS A 436 -16.22 28.71 -17.95
C LYS A 436 -17.57 29.19 -18.46
N GLN A 437 -17.60 29.91 -19.59
CA GLN A 437 -18.82 30.38 -20.23
C GLN A 437 -19.65 29.18 -20.73
N ASP A 438 -19.03 28.26 -21.47
CA ASP A 438 -19.67 27.03 -21.95
C ASP A 438 -20.22 26.18 -20.79
N TYR A 439 -19.49 26.10 -19.66
CA TYR A 439 -19.95 25.38 -18.47
C TYR A 439 -21.13 26.09 -17.77
N ALA A 440 -21.17 27.42 -17.75
CA ALA A 440 -22.30 28.17 -17.20
C ALA A 440 -23.56 28.01 -18.06
N ASP A 441 -23.41 28.04 -19.38
CA ASP A 441 -24.51 27.84 -20.33
C ASP A 441 -25.02 26.39 -20.27
N PHE A 442 -24.13 25.38 -20.23
CA PHE A 442 -24.48 23.98 -20.03
C PHE A 442 -25.18 23.70 -18.68
N LYS A 443 -24.72 24.34 -17.61
CA LYS A 443 -25.36 24.25 -16.29
C LYS A 443 -26.78 24.83 -16.33
N THR A 444 -26.99 25.91 -17.10
CA THR A 444 -28.31 26.54 -17.26
C THR A 444 -29.25 25.65 -18.07
N ASP A 445 -28.83 25.13 -19.24
CA ASP A 445 -29.61 24.13 -20.02
C ASP A 445 -29.97 22.91 -19.18
N THR A 446 -29.01 22.39 -18.39
CA THR A 446 -29.26 21.24 -17.52
C THR A 446 -30.27 21.58 -16.42
N THR A 447 -30.21 22.77 -15.84
CA THR A 447 -31.15 23.23 -14.80
C THR A 447 -32.55 23.40 -15.37
N ASP A 448 -32.69 24.04 -16.54
CA ASP A 448 -33.97 24.22 -17.22
C ASP A 448 -34.60 22.88 -17.64
N ARG A 449 -33.76 21.91 -18.05
CA ARG A 449 -34.21 20.54 -18.38
C ARG A 449 -34.58 19.73 -17.14
N ILE A 450 -33.88 19.90 -16.01
CA ILE A 450 -34.29 19.33 -14.72
C ILE A 450 -35.65 19.93 -14.30
N SER A 451 -35.83 21.25 -14.35
CA SER A 451 -37.11 21.90 -14.02
C SER A 451 -38.25 21.49 -14.96
N ALA A 452 -37.96 21.19 -16.24
CA ALA A 452 -38.93 20.62 -17.17
C ALA A 452 -39.26 19.15 -16.89
N LEU A 453 -38.28 18.36 -16.39
CA LEU A 453 -38.47 16.99 -15.93
C LEU A 453 -39.25 16.93 -14.61
N GLU A 454 -39.01 17.84 -13.68
CA GLU A 454 -39.77 18.00 -12.43
C GLU A 454 -41.23 18.41 -12.68
N GLN A 455 -41.50 19.19 -13.73
CA GLN A 455 -42.87 19.49 -14.16
C GLN A 455 -43.54 18.30 -14.86
N ALA A 456 -42.76 17.41 -15.50
CA ALA A 456 -43.24 16.17 -16.08
C ALA A 456 -43.42 15.02 -15.06
N SER A 457 -42.76 15.06 -13.90
CA SER A 457 -42.83 14.03 -12.85
C SER A 457 -44.04 14.16 -11.92
N THR A 458 -44.97 15.08 -12.21
CA THR A 458 -46.23 15.25 -11.46
C THR A 458 -47.25 14.10 -11.61
N CYS A 459 -46.94 13.06 -12.40
CA CYS A 459 -47.62 11.77 -12.29
C CYS A 459 -47.10 10.99 -11.06
N THR A 460 -47.54 11.42 -9.87
CA THR A 460 -47.40 10.66 -8.62
C THR A 460 -48.19 9.36 -8.72
N CYS A 461 -47.49 8.28 -9.04
CA CYS A 461 -47.93 6.96 -8.60
C CYS A 461 -47.81 6.95 -7.08
N SER A 462 -48.86 6.54 -6.36
CA SER A 462 -48.74 6.28 -4.93
C SER A 462 -47.66 5.22 -4.74
N ALA A 463 -46.50 5.61 -4.21
CA ALA A 463 -45.60 4.64 -3.61
C ALA A 463 -46.41 3.89 -2.55
N ASP A 464 -46.42 2.57 -2.66
CA ASP A 464 -46.93 1.68 -1.62
C ASP A 464 -46.26 2.11 -0.30
N ASP A 465 -47.04 2.42 0.75
CA ASP A 465 -46.54 3.07 1.96
C ASP A 465 -45.33 2.30 2.51
N THR A 466 -44.12 2.81 2.24
CA THR A 466 -42.87 2.24 2.74
C THR A 466 -42.73 2.66 4.19
N ALA A 467 -43.52 2.00 5.04
CA ALA A 467 -43.44 2.13 6.49
C ALA A 467 -42.00 1.91 6.92
N GLY A 468 -41.38 2.95 7.47
CA GLY A 468 -40.01 2.89 8.00
C GLY A 468 -40.06 2.81 9.51
N ILE A 469 -39.55 1.72 10.08
CA ILE A 469 -39.40 1.54 11.54
C ILE A 469 -38.32 2.44 12.18
N GLY A 470 -37.63 3.25 11.38
CA GLY A 470 -36.59 4.20 11.84
C GLY A 470 -35.31 3.56 12.38
N ARG A 471 -35.16 2.24 12.25
CA ARG A 471 -34.04 1.44 12.74
C ARG A 471 -33.74 0.28 11.78
N ILE A 472 -32.59 -0.36 11.94
CA ILE A 472 -32.28 -1.60 11.19
C ILE A 472 -33.22 -2.71 11.69
N PRO A 473 -33.88 -3.50 10.80
CA PRO A 473 -34.73 -4.62 11.20
C PRO A 473 -33.96 -5.66 12.02
N GLY A 474 -34.49 -6.06 13.18
CA GLY A 474 -33.90 -7.10 14.03
C GLY A 474 -34.68 -8.42 14.03
N SER A 475 -35.77 -8.50 13.25
CA SER A 475 -36.66 -9.66 13.24
C SER A 475 -37.48 -9.75 11.96
N CYS A 476 -38.09 -10.92 11.71
CA CYS A 476 -39.10 -11.10 10.68
C CYS A 476 -40.36 -10.26 10.94
N ALA A 477 -40.68 -9.92 12.20
CA ALA A 477 -41.78 -9.00 12.51
C ALA A 477 -41.46 -7.58 12.00
N ASP A 478 -40.24 -7.08 12.24
CA ASP A 478 -39.76 -5.80 11.69
C ASP A 478 -39.80 -5.79 10.15
N LEU A 479 -39.37 -6.89 9.51
CA LEU A 479 -39.43 -7.03 8.05
C LEU A 479 -40.89 -7.04 7.54
N LYS A 480 -41.81 -7.69 8.26
CA LYS A 480 -43.24 -7.69 7.92
C LYS A 480 -43.84 -6.27 8.04
N GLU A 481 -43.43 -5.50 9.05
CA GLU A 481 -43.86 -4.11 9.28
C GLU A 481 -43.42 -3.17 8.14
N ILE A 482 -42.18 -3.29 7.64
CA ILE A 482 -41.68 -2.49 6.51
C ILE A 482 -42.11 -3.03 5.12
N GLY A 483 -43.02 -4.02 5.09
CA GLY A 483 -43.71 -4.48 3.88
C GLY A 483 -43.10 -5.68 3.15
N TYR A 484 -42.23 -6.47 3.79
CA TYR A 484 -41.85 -7.78 3.24
C TYR A 484 -43.01 -8.78 3.38
N THR A 485 -43.35 -9.43 2.27
CA THR A 485 -44.52 -10.33 2.16
C THR A 485 -44.21 -11.70 1.53
N LYS A 486 -42.98 -11.89 1.02
CA LYS A 486 -42.54 -13.14 0.38
C LYS A 486 -41.61 -13.90 1.32
N SER A 487 -42.04 -15.08 1.79
CA SER A 487 -41.25 -15.92 2.69
C SER A 487 -39.89 -16.28 2.07
N GLY A 488 -38.83 -16.29 2.86
CA GLY A 488 -37.46 -16.38 2.34
C GLY A 488 -36.37 -16.21 3.40
N LEU A 489 -35.12 -16.16 2.96
CA LEU A 489 -33.95 -15.86 3.80
C LEU A 489 -33.67 -14.35 3.81
N PHE A 490 -33.42 -13.80 4.98
CA PHE A 490 -33.13 -12.38 5.18
C PHE A 490 -32.05 -12.19 6.23
N SER A 491 -31.23 -11.15 6.07
CA SER A 491 -30.28 -10.70 7.07
C SER A 491 -30.96 -9.68 7.99
N VAL A 492 -30.87 -9.87 9.31
CA VAL A 492 -31.41 -8.97 10.34
C VAL A 492 -30.32 -8.63 11.36
N MET A 493 -30.47 -7.50 12.06
CA MET A 493 -29.55 -7.14 13.13
C MET A 493 -29.93 -7.85 14.42
N GLY A 494 -29.18 -8.89 14.77
CA GLY A 494 -29.29 -9.58 16.05
C GLY A 494 -28.78 -8.76 17.23
N SER A 495 -28.76 -9.37 18.41
CA SER A 495 -28.33 -8.70 19.65
C SER A 495 -26.83 -8.38 19.72
N LYS A 496 -26.03 -8.96 18.82
CA LYS A 496 -24.56 -8.77 18.73
C LYS A 496 -24.07 -8.60 17.30
N GLN A 497 -24.65 -9.37 16.37
CA GLN A 497 -24.18 -9.49 15.00
C GLN A 497 -25.32 -9.66 13.99
N VAL A 498 -24.99 -9.64 12.71
CA VAL A 498 -25.95 -9.87 11.63
C VAL A 498 -26.36 -11.34 11.64
N GLU A 499 -27.66 -11.59 11.78
CA GLU A 499 -28.25 -12.93 11.81
C GLU A 499 -28.95 -13.22 10.47
N THR A 500 -28.71 -14.41 9.91
CA THR A 500 -29.49 -14.90 8.77
C THR A 500 -30.70 -15.67 9.31
N VAL A 501 -31.90 -15.18 9.00
CA VAL A 501 -33.17 -15.76 9.43
C VAL A 501 -34.00 -16.20 8.22
N TYR A 502 -34.75 -17.29 8.38
CA TYR A 502 -35.85 -17.62 7.48
C TYR A 502 -37.14 -17.01 8.04
N CYS A 503 -37.81 -16.17 7.24
CA CYS A 503 -39.09 -15.59 7.57
C CYS A 503 -40.21 -16.29 6.80
N ASP A 504 -41.23 -16.78 7.51
CA ASP A 504 -42.47 -17.27 6.91
C ASP A 504 -43.61 -16.26 7.09
N PHE A 505 -43.74 -15.32 6.14
CA PHE A 505 -44.78 -14.29 6.19
C PHE A 505 -46.20 -14.82 5.95
N THR A 506 -46.39 -16.12 5.77
CA THR A 506 -47.72 -16.75 5.88
C THR A 506 -48.23 -16.83 7.33
N LYS A 507 -47.32 -16.66 8.31
CA LYS A 507 -47.61 -16.63 9.74
C LYS A 507 -47.91 -15.23 10.27
N GLU A 508 -48.54 -15.16 11.44
CA GLU A 508 -48.80 -13.90 12.13
C GLU A 508 -47.58 -13.34 12.86
N ALA A 509 -47.62 -12.06 13.21
CA ALA A 509 -46.47 -11.33 13.77
C ALA A 509 -45.98 -11.88 15.14
N ASP A 510 -46.87 -12.57 15.85
CA ASP A 510 -46.66 -13.19 17.17
C ASP A 510 -46.53 -14.73 17.12
N ASP A 511 -46.60 -15.34 15.93
CA ASP A 511 -46.43 -16.78 15.75
C ASP A 511 -44.94 -17.15 15.86
N PRO A 512 -44.54 -18.09 16.76
CA PRO A 512 -43.14 -18.51 16.88
C PRO A 512 -42.57 -19.15 15.61
N ASP A 513 -43.40 -19.67 14.70
CA ASP A 513 -42.95 -20.20 13.40
C ASP A 513 -42.64 -19.09 12.37
N LEU A 514 -42.98 -17.82 12.63
CA LEU A 514 -42.70 -16.69 11.73
C LEU A 514 -41.20 -16.56 11.43
N GLN A 515 -40.35 -16.80 12.44
CA GLN A 515 -38.91 -16.59 12.36
C GLN A 515 -38.15 -17.85 12.79
N LYS A 516 -37.30 -18.35 11.90
CA LYS A 516 -36.34 -19.40 12.21
C LYS A 516 -34.92 -18.91 11.97
N LEU A 517 -34.10 -18.86 13.02
CA LEU A 517 -32.67 -18.61 12.89
C LEU A 517 -32.01 -19.71 12.05
N ILE A 518 -31.22 -19.30 11.05
CA ILE A 518 -30.46 -20.20 10.17
C ILE A 518 -28.98 -20.17 10.53
N GLY A 519 -28.46 -18.98 10.85
CA GLY A 519 -27.08 -18.77 11.26
C GLY A 519 -26.79 -17.28 11.46
N TYR A 520 -25.53 -16.92 11.42
CA TYR A 520 -25.07 -15.54 11.47
C TYR A 520 -24.06 -15.27 10.36
N GLU A 521 -23.92 -14.01 10.00
CA GLU A 521 -22.91 -13.51 9.08
C GLU A 521 -21.79 -12.89 9.91
N ASP A 522 -20.57 -13.38 9.72
CA ASP A 522 -19.39 -12.82 10.36
C ASP A 522 -19.01 -11.49 9.66
N VAL A 523 -19.59 -10.41 10.18
CA VAL A 523 -19.45 -9.05 9.67
C VAL A 523 -18.50 -8.26 10.57
N LYS A 524 -17.35 -7.88 10.03
CA LYS A 524 -16.31 -7.12 10.74
C LYS A 524 -16.22 -5.69 10.18
N SER A 525 -16.21 -4.68 11.04
CA SER A 525 -16.02 -3.27 10.63
C SER A 525 -14.58 -2.96 10.23
N LYS A 526 -13.62 -3.80 10.64
CA LYS A 526 -12.23 -3.76 10.19
C LYS A 526 -11.65 -5.17 10.13
N PRO A 527 -10.80 -5.50 9.14
CA PRO A 527 -9.81 -6.56 9.32
C PRO A 527 -9.05 -6.34 10.63
N THR A 528 -8.66 -7.40 11.33
CA THR A 528 -7.80 -7.30 12.52
C THR A 528 -7.03 -8.59 12.71
N TYR A 529 -5.76 -8.56 12.31
CA TYR A 529 -4.79 -9.63 12.53
C TYR A 529 -3.36 -9.07 12.50
N PHE A 530 -2.45 -9.70 13.24
CA PHE A 530 -1.03 -9.35 13.25
C PHE A 530 -0.13 -10.57 13.46
N TYR A 531 1.12 -10.45 13.01
CA TYR A 531 2.22 -11.34 13.36
C TYR A 531 3.52 -10.54 13.43
N LEU A 532 4.10 -10.52 14.64
CA LEU A 532 5.34 -9.83 14.96
C LEU A 532 6.44 -10.84 15.31
N GLN A 533 7.68 -10.46 14.98
CA GLN A 533 8.88 -11.24 15.27
C GLN A 533 9.93 -10.37 15.96
N ARG A 534 10.68 -10.99 16.88
CA ARG A 534 11.91 -10.39 17.40
C ARG A 534 13.12 -10.77 16.54
N THR A 535 14.14 -9.92 16.55
CA THR A 535 15.46 -10.20 15.96
C THR A 535 16.60 -10.00 16.95
N VAL A 536 16.29 -9.64 18.19
CA VAL A 536 17.28 -9.51 19.29
C VAL A 536 16.70 -10.09 20.57
N LYS A 537 17.54 -10.75 21.38
CA LYS A 537 17.13 -11.36 22.67
C LYS A 537 16.37 -10.39 23.58
N SER A 538 15.40 -10.91 24.34
CA SER A 538 14.65 -10.12 25.34
C SER A 538 15.09 -10.47 26.75
N GLU A 539 15.89 -9.59 27.35
CA GLU A 539 16.42 -9.70 28.73
C GLU A 539 15.67 -8.78 29.72
N GLN A 540 14.64 -8.07 29.28
CA GLN A 540 13.91 -7.11 30.11
C GLN A 540 12.77 -7.80 30.86
N LYS A 541 12.87 -7.79 32.19
CA LYS A 541 11.84 -8.28 33.11
C LYS A 541 10.74 -7.23 33.33
N ASP A 542 9.52 -7.70 33.52
CA ASP A 542 8.37 -6.91 34.01
C ASP A 542 7.97 -5.71 33.14
N VAL A 543 8.20 -5.82 31.82
CA VAL A 543 7.77 -4.84 30.82
C VAL A 543 7.15 -5.53 29.60
N PRO A 544 6.29 -4.83 28.83
CA PRO A 544 5.88 -5.28 27.51
C PRO A 544 7.07 -5.57 26.59
N ILE A 545 7.01 -6.68 25.86
CA ILE A 545 8.05 -7.13 24.93
C ILE A 545 7.87 -6.39 23.59
N PRO A 546 8.83 -5.55 23.15
CA PRO A 546 8.77 -4.92 21.83
C PRO A 546 9.07 -5.94 20.71
N PHE A 547 8.93 -5.54 19.45
CA PHE A 547 9.23 -6.37 18.29
C PHE A 547 9.87 -5.54 17.17
N GLU A 548 10.99 -6.02 16.64
CA GLU A 548 11.71 -5.30 15.58
C GLU A 548 11.03 -5.48 14.21
N THR A 549 10.52 -6.68 13.95
CA THR A 549 9.92 -7.08 12.66
C THR A 549 8.40 -7.22 12.78
N GLU A 550 7.72 -6.64 11.81
CA GLU A 550 6.29 -6.77 11.58
C GLU A 550 6.11 -7.53 10.27
N VAL A 551 5.62 -8.77 10.33
CA VAL A 551 5.43 -9.62 9.15
C VAL A 551 4.10 -9.31 8.48
N VAL A 552 3.06 -9.11 9.30
CA VAL A 552 1.79 -8.52 8.89
C VAL A 552 1.17 -7.77 10.08
N ASN A 553 0.53 -6.64 9.81
CA ASN A 553 -0.21 -5.86 10.79
C ASN A 553 -1.40 -5.20 10.10
N SER A 554 -2.59 -5.72 10.39
CA SER A 554 -3.88 -5.22 9.93
C SER A 554 -4.79 -4.90 11.12
N GLY A 555 -4.25 -4.58 12.30
CA GLY A 555 -5.05 -4.22 13.48
C GLY A 555 -4.18 -3.76 14.63
N ASP A 556 -4.60 -2.66 15.27
CA ASP A 556 -3.83 -1.69 16.10
C ASP A 556 -2.86 -2.27 17.18
N ILE A 557 -1.81 -2.98 16.76
CA ILE A 557 -0.62 -3.29 17.55
C ILE A 557 0.51 -2.33 17.18
N ASP A 558 1.14 -1.71 18.18
CA ASP A 558 2.40 -1.00 18.01
C ASP A 558 3.56 -1.95 18.34
N LYS A 559 4.33 -2.33 17.32
CA LYS A 559 5.52 -3.17 17.50
C LYS A 559 6.58 -2.55 18.43
N THR A 560 6.61 -1.22 18.57
CA THR A 560 7.62 -0.51 19.38
C THR A 560 7.37 -0.67 20.88
N SER A 561 6.10 -0.73 21.29
CA SER A 561 5.69 -1.01 22.66
C SER A 561 5.30 -2.48 22.90
N GLY A 562 4.99 -3.24 21.85
CA GLY A 562 4.49 -4.62 21.95
C GLY A 562 3.03 -4.72 22.40
N VAL A 563 2.31 -3.60 22.42
CA VAL A 563 0.94 -3.52 22.94
C VAL A 563 -0.06 -3.50 21.78
N PHE A 564 -0.95 -4.50 21.77
CA PHE A 564 -2.17 -4.50 20.96
C PHE A 564 -3.26 -3.72 21.68
N THR A 565 -3.96 -2.84 20.96
CA THR A 565 -5.17 -2.18 21.44
C THR A 565 -6.36 -2.73 20.65
N ALA A 566 -7.39 -3.25 21.33
CA ALA A 566 -8.58 -3.79 20.67
C ALA A 566 -9.32 -2.67 19.90
N PRO A 567 -9.39 -2.71 18.55
CA PRO A 567 -9.99 -1.63 17.77
C PRO A 567 -11.52 -1.58 17.88
N VAL A 568 -12.14 -2.70 18.28
CA VAL A 568 -13.60 -2.92 18.38
C VAL A 568 -13.89 -3.86 19.56
N LYS A 569 -15.17 -4.01 19.92
CA LYS A 569 -15.61 -5.03 20.87
C LYS A 569 -15.71 -6.38 20.17
N GLY A 570 -15.15 -7.43 20.74
CA GLY A 570 -15.22 -8.75 20.13
C GLY A 570 -14.42 -9.83 20.83
N THR A 571 -14.39 -11.01 20.21
CA THR A 571 -13.61 -12.16 20.65
C THR A 571 -12.32 -12.25 19.84
N TYR A 572 -11.18 -12.21 20.52
CA TYR A 572 -9.84 -12.22 19.93
C TYR A 572 -9.09 -13.50 20.30
N PHE A 573 -8.30 -14.03 19.37
CA PHE A 573 -7.30 -15.07 19.65
C PHE A 573 -5.90 -14.44 19.67
N PHE A 574 -5.06 -14.92 20.58
CA PHE A 574 -3.64 -14.58 20.67
C PHE A 574 -2.81 -15.84 20.80
N SER A 575 -1.65 -15.88 20.12
CA SER A 575 -0.62 -16.87 20.41
C SER A 575 0.79 -16.28 20.42
N PHE A 576 1.58 -16.77 21.37
CA PHE A 576 2.96 -16.44 21.56
C PHE A 576 3.79 -17.71 21.61
N SER A 577 4.95 -17.69 20.98
CA SER A 577 5.98 -18.73 21.13
C SER A 577 7.36 -18.11 21.09
N GLY A 578 8.24 -18.49 22.02
CA GLY A 578 9.64 -18.11 22.01
C GLY A 578 10.52 -19.24 22.57
N LEU A 579 11.83 -19.06 22.50
CA LEU A 579 12.78 -19.96 23.17
C LEU A 579 13.33 -19.28 24.42
N ALA A 580 13.09 -19.87 25.58
CA ALA A 580 13.72 -19.42 26.82
C ALA A 580 15.15 -19.97 26.89
N GLN A 581 16.12 -19.08 27.10
CA GLN A 581 17.48 -19.44 27.48
C GLN A 581 17.65 -19.29 28.99
N ILE A 582 18.09 -20.36 29.63
CA ILE A 582 18.39 -20.39 31.06
C ILE A 582 19.92 -20.40 31.18
N PRO A 583 20.54 -19.35 31.75
CA PRO A 583 21.99 -19.31 31.91
C PRO A 583 22.47 -20.41 32.87
N GLU A 584 23.74 -20.79 32.75
CA GLU A 584 24.36 -21.71 33.71
C GLU A 584 24.44 -21.03 35.08
N THR A 585 23.61 -21.46 36.03
CA THR A 585 23.61 -20.94 37.41
C THR A 585 23.72 -22.06 38.43
N SER A 586 24.25 -21.71 39.61
CA SER A 586 24.20 -22.54 40.82
C SER A 586 23.03 -22.16 41.75
N ALA A 587 22.12 -21.32 41.28
CA ALA A 587 20.95 -20.89 42.03
C ALA A 587 19.83 -21.93 41.88
N PHE A 588 19.30 -22.39 43.02
CA PHE A 588 18.09 -23.19 43.05
C PHE A 588 16.89 -22.34 42.58
N ASP A 589 15.89 -23.00 41.97
CA ASP A 589 14.58 -22.41 41.64
C ASP A 589 14.66 -21.30 40.56
N SER A 590 15.38 -21.61 39.46
CA SER A 590 15.46 -20.82 38.23
C SER A 590 14.21 -21.03 37.37
N TYR A 591 13.67 -19.94 36.82
CA TYR A 591 12.49 -20.01 35.96
C TYR A 591 12.42 -18.85 34.98
N LEU A 592 11.75 -19.09 33.85
CA LEU A 592 11.21 -18.05 32.97
C LEU A 592 9.73 -18.33 32.74
N ALA A 593 8.90 -17.30 32.92
CA ALA A 593 7.49 -17.31 32.60
C ALA A 593 7.18 -16.28 31.50
N ALA A 594 6.50 -16.73 30.45
CA ALA A 594 5.83 -15.85 29.50
C ALA A 594 4.40 -15.59 29.98
N LEU A 595 4.01 -14.32 30.00
CA LEU A 595 2.77 -13.83 30.58
C LEU A 595 2.01 -13.02 29.54
N LEU A 596 0.77 -13.41 29.24
CA LEU A 596 -0.16 -12.59 28.47
C LEU A 596 -0.95 -11.71 29.44
N PHE A 597 -0.91 -10.41 29.20
CA PHE A 597 -1.59 -9.40 29.99
C PHE A 597 -2.82 -8.85 29.26
N ARG A 598 -3.86 -8.49 30.02
CA ARG A 598 -4.98 -7.63 29.58
C ARG A 598 -5.12 -6.48 30.58
N ASN A 599 -5.00 -5.24 30.14
CA ASN A 599 -5.16 -4.03 30.98
C ASN A 599 -4.34 -4.00 32.30
N GLY A 600 -3.23 -4.74 32.36
CA GLY A 600 -2.38 -4.85 33.56
C GLY A 600 -2.59 -6.12 34.39
N ASP A 601 -3.62 -6.90 34.10
CA ASP A 601 -3.87 -8.21 34.74
C ASP A 601 -3.32 -9.36 33.89
N VAL A 602 -2.69 -10.36 34.52
CA VAL A 602 -2.24 -11.59 33.85
C VAL A 602 -3.45 -12.47 33.54
N VAL A 603 -3.69 -12.74 32.25
CA VAL A 603 -4.80 -13.59 31.78
C VAL A 603 -4.36 -14.97 31.31
N ALA A 604 -3.08 -15.14 30.93
CA ALA A 604 -2.49 -16.45 30.69
C ALA A 604 -0.99 -16.47 31.08
N ARG A 605 -0.50 -17.63 31.51
CA ARG A 605 0.89 -17.86 31.95
C ARG A 605 1.38 -19.20 31.42
N SER A 606 2.60 -19.20 30.90
CA SER A 606 3.38 -20.42 30.63
C SER A 606 4.73 -20.25 31.30
N GLN A 607 5.21 -21.30 31.98
CA GLN A 607 6.40 -21.20 32.81
C GLN A 607 7.26 -22.46 32.70
N LEU A 608 8.53 -22.22 32.48
CA LEU A 608 9.59 -23.21 32.53
C LEU A 608 10.30 -23.08 33.87
N ASN A 609 10.33 -24.17 34.64
CA ASN A 609 11.12 -24.28 35.85
C ASN A 609 12.25 -25.25 35.57
N GLU A 610 13.50 -24.86 35.79
CA GLU A 610 14.63 -25.78 35.71
C GLU A 610 15.44 -25.76 37.00
N VAL A 611 15.81 -26.98 37.40
CA VAL A 611 16.57 -27.28 38.61
C VAL A 611 18.01 -27.67 38.25
N ASN A 612 18.27 -28.06 36.99
CA ASN A 612 19.52 -28.68 36.56
C ASN A 612 20.11 -28.08 35.25
N ALA A 613 20.01 -26.76 35.01
CA ALA A 613 20.66 -26.07 33.88
C ALA A 613 22.23 -26.07 33.93
N VAL A 614 22.83 -26.91 34.77
CA VAL A 614 24.19 -26.80 35.34
C VAL A 614 25.31 -27.26 34.38
N ALA A 615 25.06 -27.37 33.07
CA ALA A 615 26.08 -27.87 32.12
C ALA A 615 25.96 -27.44 30.66
N ASN A 616 24.95 -26.67 30.23
CA ASN A 616 24.80 -26.25 28.83
C ASN A 616 24.43 -24.76 28.72
N ILE A 617 25.41 -23.93 28.38
CA ILE A 617 25.21 -22.49 28.10
C ILE A 617 24.20 -22.24 26.96
N ASN A 618 24.01 -23.20 26.06
CA ASN A 618 23.05 -23.14 24.97
C ASN A 618 21.72 -23.84 25.32
N TYR A 619 21.35 -23.95 26.60
CA TYR A 619 20.05 -24.53 26.97
C TYR A 619 18.90 -23.64 26.44
N LEU A 620 18.12 -24.16 25.50
CA LEU A 620 16.98 -23.50 24.87
C LEU A 620 15.74 -24.40 25.01
N SER A 621 14.66 -23.84 25.55
CA SER A 621 13.39 -24.55 25.73
C SER A 621 12.21 -23.72 25.24
N PRO A 622 11.28 -24.28 24.42
CA PRO A 622 10.08 -23.60 24.00
C PRO A 622 9.22 -23.12 25.18
N VAL A 623 8.83 -21.85 25.14
CA VAL A 623 7.78 -21.28 25.99
C VAL A 623 6.67 -20.74 25.09
N THR A 624 5.45 -21.22 25.29
CA THR A 624 4.29 -20.84 24.47
C THR A 624 3.09 -20.48 25.31
N VAL A 625 2.33 -19.48 24.86
CA VAL A 625 1.09 -19.01 25.48
C VAL A 625 0.03 -18.86 24.39
N GLN A 626 -1.19 -19.31 24.66
CA GLN A 626 -2.35 -19.13 23.79
C GLN A 626 -3.54 -18.72 24.63
N ALA A 627 -4.37 -17.82 24.12
CA ALA A 627 -5.61 -17.42 24.78
C ALA A 627 -6.65 -16.93 23.77
N THR A 628 -7.92 -17.21 24.06
CA THR A 628 -9.06 -16.55 23.44
C THR A 628 -9.69 -15.62 24.48
N LEU A 629 -9.81 -14.33 24.15
CA LEU A 629 -10.23 -13.27 25.08
C LEU A 629 -11.40 -12.48 24.47
N ALA A 630 -12.46 -12.27 25.27
CA ALA A 630 -13.44 -11.24 24.98
C ALA A 630 -12.89 -9.88 25.44
N LEU A 631 -12.78 -8.92 24.51
CA LEU A 631 -12.21 -7.59 24.74
C LEU A 631 -13.26 -6.51 24.45
N GLU A 632 -13.21 -5.44 25.23
CA GLU A 632 -13.89 -4.18 24.93
C GLU A 632 -13.02 -3.32 24.01
N GLN A 633 -13.63 -2.38 23.27
CA GLN A 633 -12.85 -1.42 22.47
C GLN A 633 -11.91 -0.61 23.39
N GLY A 634 -10.63 -0.54 23.02
CA GLY A 634 -9.59 0.13 23.80
C GLY A 634 -8.94 -0.73 24.88
N ASP A 635 -9.37 -1.97 25.09
CA ASP A 635 -8.62 -2.93 25.92
C ASP A 635 -7.22 -3.15 25.33
N THR A 636 -6.22 -3.24 26.21
CA THR A 636 -4.82 -3.42 25.86
C THR A 636 -4.34 -4.82 26.19
N VAL A 637 -3.61 -5.45 25.26
CA VAL A 637 -3.06 -6.81 25.40
C VAL A 637 -1.59 -6.81 25.01
N TRP A 638 -0.73 -7.44 25.81
CA TRP A 638 0.70 -7.57 25.52
C TRP A 638 1.30 -8.83 26.12
N MET A 639 2.50 -9.18 25.64
CA MET A 639 3.34 -10.22 26.21
C MET A 639 4.44 -9.60 27.07
N GLN A 640 4.76 -10.26 28.19
CA GLN A 640 5.79 -9.87 29.15
C GLN A 640 6.51 -11.12 29.66
N ILE A 641 7.78 -10.99 30.07
CA ILE A 641 8.51 -12.05 30.78
C ILE A 641 8.74 -11.73 32.25
N ASP A 642 8.63 -12.76 33.07
CA ASP A 642 8.98 -12.81 34.50
C ASP A 642 10.01 -13.92 34.70
N PHE A 643 11.14 -13.62 35.34
CA PHE A 643 12.23 -14.57 35.55
C PHE A 643 12.99 -14.28 36.85
N ARG A 644 13.86 -15.17 37.34
CA ARG A 644 14.54 -14.99 38.64
C ARG A 644 16.04 -14.68 38.55
N ASN A 645 16.79 -15.43 37.76
CA ASN A 645 18.26 -15.50 37.80
C ASN A 645 18.93 -15.06 36.48
N GLY A 646 18.25 -14.25 35.66
CA GLY A 646 18.79 -13.73 34.40
C GLY A 646 18.47 -14.58 33.17
N GLU A 647 17.42 -15.40 33.25
CA GLU A 647 16.82 -16.07 32.10
C GLU A 647 16.29 -15.04 31.09
N TYR A 648 16.29 -15.36 29.79
CA TYR A 648 15.84 -14.45 28.74
C TYR A 648 15.21 -15.18 27.56
N LEU A 649 14.49 -14.45 26.70
CA LEU A 649 14.05 -14.99 25.40
C LEU A 649 15.19 -14.90 24.39
N PHE A 650 15.61 -16.03 23.85
CA PHE A 650 16.65 -16.14 22.85
C PHE A 650 16.15 -15.70 21.49
N ASP A 651 16.81 -14.70 20.92
CA ASP A 651 16.63 -14.24 19.55
C ASP A 651 17.94 -13.63 19.03
N ASP A 652 18.21 -13.87 17.76
CA ASP A 652 19.16 -13.12 16.95
C ASP A 652 18.57 -12.88 15.54
N ASN A 653 19.30 -12.14 14.70
CA ASN A 653 18.82 -11.72 13.39
C ASN A 653 18.56 -12.88 12.42
N ASP A 654 19.32 -13.98 12.56
CA ASP A 654 19.21 -15.14 11.69
C ASP A 654 18.15 -16.10 12.22
N PHE A 655 18.08 -16.26 13.56
CA PHE A 655 17.22 -17.22 14.23
C PHE A 655 15.78 -16.75 14.45
N ARG A 656 15.48 -15.53 14.93
CA ARG A 656 14.09 -15.03 15.09
C ARG A 656 13.12 -16.06 15.72
N ALA A 657 13.36 -16.44 16.97
CA ALA A 657 12.63 -17.50 17.66
C ALA A 657 11.34 -17.02 18.34
N THR A 658 11.24 -15.73 18.68
CA THR A 658 10.09 -15.15 19.37
C THR A 658 9.08 -14.57 18.41
N HIS A 659 7.87 -15.10 18.49
CA HIS A 659 6.72 -14.88 17.62
C HIS A 659 5.51 -14.44 18.46
N PHE A 660 4.81 -13.40 18.04
CA PHE A 660 3.52 -13.00 18.63
C PHE A 660 2.48 -12.79 17.53
N ASN A 661 1.39 -13.55 17.59
CA ASN A 661 0.28 -13.54 16.66
C ASN A 661 -1.00 -13.13 17.40
N GLY A 662 -1.94 -12.50 16.68
CA GLY A 662 -3.30 -12.35 17.18
C GLY A 662 -4.27 -11.91 16.09
N TRP A 663 -5.55 -12.19 16.27
CA TRP A 663 -6.61 -11.77 15.34
C TRP A 663 -8.00 -11.73 15.99
N LEU A 664 -8.89 -10.96 15.37
CA LEU A 664 -10.32 -10.91 15.68
C LEU A 664 -11.02 -12.14 15.10
N LEU A 665 -11.61 -12.98 15.95
CA LEU A 665 -12.45 -14.10 15.54
C LEU A 665 -13.84 -13.60 15.14
N GLU A 666 -14.49 -12.85 16.03
CA GLU A 666 -15.91 -12.44 15.92
C GLU A 666 -16.08 -11.04 16.51
N GLU A 667 -16.70 -10.12 15.76
CA GLU A 667 -16.99 -8.75 16.22
C GLU A 667 -18.41 -8.66 16.79
N GLU A 668 -18.59 -7.96 17.93
CA GLU A 668 -19.92 -7.53 18.37
C GLU A 668 -20.35 -6.27 17.60
N ILE A 669 -20.53 -6.42 16.29
CA ILE A 669 -20.75 -5.34 15.32
C ILE A 669 -21.95 -4.43 15.67
N ALA A 670 -22.97 -4.96 16.35
CA ALA A 670 -24.08 -4.16 16.88
C ALA A 670 -23.61 -3.11 17.90
N ALA A 671 -22.64 -3.44 18.75
CA ALA A 671 -22.01 -2.50 19.69
C ALA A 671 -21.11 -1.49 18.94
N SER A 672 -20.29 -1.96 17.98
CA SER A 672 -19.43 -1.09 17.16
C SER A 672 -20.22 -0.02 16.38
N LEU A 673 -21.44 -0.33 15.98
CA LEU A 673 -22.33 0.57 15.22
C LEU A 673 -23.26 1.42 16.08
N GLY A 674 -23.17 1.32 17.42
CA GLY A 674 -24.01 2.05 18.37
C GLY A 674 -25.51 1.70 18.26
N LEU A 675 -25.82 0.42 18.07
CA LEU A 675 -27.18 -0.10 17.88
C LEU A 675 -27.80 -0.72 19.15
N LEU A 676 -27.09 -0.65 20.28
CA LEU A 676 -27.44 -1.20 21.60
C LEU A 676 -27.50 -0.10 22.67
#